data_AF-A0A0D1DTE9-F1
#
_entry.id   AF-A0A0D1DTE9-F1
#
_cell.length_a   1.000
_cell.length_b   1.000
_cell.length_c   1.000
_cell.angle_alpha   90.00
_cell.angle_beta   90.00
_cell.angle_gamma   90.00
#
_symmetry.space_group_name_H-M   'P 1'
#
loop_
_entity.id
_entity.type
_entity.pdbx_description
1 polymer ?
#
loop_
_entity_poly.entity_id
_entity_poly.type
_entity_poly.pdbx_seq_one_letter_code
_entity_poly.pdbx_strand_id
1 'polypeptide(L)'
;MENRRVVSAGSSGLPPMRSGIPRPAAAAAAAANGSAESAIPRPPSRMSTAAPSTGAATRVASGPMGAYRPSSAAGRSSVGGAASAPSSMLLRQPPASAAPTTRTYSGLANRISTLSARPLDPNTSTHMLADDVSSASILLDTSIGAARTTAAHKRTVSAAGLGADESMSFSSNALKRPHLRKLSMDGTSPLLLQAELHPSSTPRPESPAYEIAVLRNHYDQQLLAEDRKYKKLEQDYEAKCKELDRFNRQRVELLDEWDKQQETARSKETEWTTKRQSLEQELARLRSTNSELTHRNDELSSDSSSQLSQLRAQVTSLQSDLAKSQAEAQAATVRAKTFEDEVGANKAELEDLQNALEDEQRMRLQQLDEARLGGAEQSAKIGQELERQTSHLRKLEAENAHLVAENSRLSHHASNVELLKEEKRSLEAKLRTLDTLRDQLAAAETQILDLQDKQNNWDSLLRNGLETDVQAAFTAAANADGQLPLLTPPQVVDRDTLPKYLSTLRGTVSGLEARCKALSATVEKLRSRNLTLEEQAQDVDAKERKTALELIELQTTLARTQKTETRLNGEISQLKAMLSSYEQEEQAHNSTSYDAAHTRRIALLETELEKARTENMGLAEQLEKLSKSLAEKETKSDSTQGQELSAELERLEAEKATLEAKVSEMESSMSSLTRQMESMLKENESLWFRVGRGEFDQERQRCLVLSANPVSQDLDLRRRTMDALKAENASLLARVQELSCLASNSTCATASAVTGEALVPQSVVENLRSDLTALQLSIASKDKAMLRLKQVFSAKANEFREAIQSLFGYKVKFLENGKVKLTSTHNRSSNSTSLVFESEGGNVGRMKLMGEALKYPGLVDVAGLKEYWLAEGGVRQSVPCFLAALNLELYESCTMAVRKPIFDHQAQVEDEQ
;
A
#
# COMPACT_ATOMS: atom_id res chain seq x y z
N MET A 1 -6.62 -66.52 -60.92
CA MET A 1 -7.97 -66.49 -60.32
C MET A 1 -8.44 -65.04 -60.27
N GLU A 2 -9.70 -64.81 -59.89
CA GLU A 2 -10.51 -63.61 -60.12
C GLU A 2 -9.78 -62.27 -59.85
N ASN A 3 -9.71 -61.28 -60.75
CA ASN A 3 -10.74 -60.51 -61.49
C ASN A 3 -11.38 -59.35 -60.68
N ARG A 4 -11.68 -58.16 -61.23
CA ARG A 4 -11.08 -57.36 -62.34
C ARG A 4 -11.80 -55.98 -62.46
N ARG A 5 -11.05 -54.89 -62.74
CA ARG A 5 -11.41 -53.71 -63.58
C ARG A 5 -12.59 -52.73 -63.23
N VAL A 6 -12.42 -51.47 -63.70
CA VAL A 6 -13.43 -50.56 -64.34
C VAL A 6 -14.50 -49.87 -63.44
N VAL A 7 -15.04 -48.65 -63.71
CA VAL A 7 -14.59 -47.38 -64.39
C VAL A 7 -15.65 -46.23 -64.13
N SER A 8 -15.44 -44.99 -64.61
CA SER A 8 -16.40 -43.82 -64.65
C SER A 8 -16.82 -43.19 -63.29
N ALA A 9 -17.05 -41.88 -63.09
CA ALA A 9 -17.71 -40.76 -63.85
C ALA A 9 -19.26 -40.80 -63.82
N GLY A 10 -20.04 -39.70 -63.77
CA GLY A 10 -19.75 -38.24 -63.71
C GLY A 10 -21.05 -37.40 -63.95
N SER A 11 -20.95 -36.09 -64.24
CA SER A 11 -22.04 -35.15 -64.69
C SER A 11 -23.15 -34.77 -63.66
N SER A 12 -23.94 -33.67 -63.74
CA SER A 12 -23.98 -32.40 -64.54
C SER A 12 -25.04 -31.43 -63.93
N GLY A 13 -25.11 -30.11 -64.18
CA GLY A 13 -24.20 -29.16 -64.88
C GLY A 13 -24.87 -27.88 -65.43
N LEU A 14 -24.05 -26.91 -65.89
CA LEU A 14 -24.30 -25.84 -66.92
C LEU A 14 -25.31 -24.68 -66.65
N PRO A 15 -25.19 -23.51 -67.34
CA PRO A 15 -23.99 -22.75 -67.81
C PRO A 15 -24.04 -21.23 -67.42
N PRO A 16 -24.11 -20.20 -68.31
CA PRO A 16 -23.13 -19.65 -69.28
C PRO A 16 -22.68 -18.16 -69.08
N MET A 17 -21.51 -17.76 -69.65
CA MET A 17 -21.14 -16.38 -70.12
C MET A 17 -21.01 -15.23 -69.05
N ARG A 18 -20.14 -14.20 -69.11
CA ARG A 18 -19.12 -13.62 -70.03
C ARG A 18 -18.16 -12.72 -69.17
N SER A 19 -17.04 -12.10 -69.58
CA SER A 19 -15.90 -12.42 -70.48
C SER A 19 -14.89 -11.24 -70.53
N GLY A 20 -13.57 -11.44 -70.40
CA GLY A 20 -12.56 -10.36 -70.63
C GLY A 20 -11.10 -10.73 -70.32
N ILE A 21 -10.18 -10.48 -71.27
CA ILE A 21 -8.72 -10.80 -71.34
C ILE A 21 -8.10 -9.75 -72.33
N PRO A 22 -6.83 -9.27 -72.25
CA PRO A 22 -5.61 -9.98 -71.83
C PRO A 22 -4.53 -9.22 -70.96
N ARG A 23 -3.52 -10.03 -70.60
CA ARG A 23 -2.06 -9.81 -70.35
C ARG A 23 -1.33 -8.86 -71.36
N PRO A 24 -0.01 -8.51 -71.22
CA PRO A 24 1.10 -9.19 -70.51
C PRO A 24 2.03 -8.30 -69.65
N ALA A 25 3.25 -8.78 -69.35
CA ALA A 25 4.09 -8.38 -68.21
C ALA A 25 5.54 -7.95 -68.56
N ALA A 26 6.24 -7.47 -67.51
CA ALA A 26 7.68 -7.58 -67.22
C ALA A 26 8.69 -6.49 -67.67
N ALA A 27 9.75 -6.37 -66.84
CA ALA A 27 11.04 -5.66 -67.00
C ALA A 27 11.05 -4.11 -67.02
N ALA A 28 12.17 -3.40 -66.77
CA ALA A 28 13.31 -3.59 -65.83
C ALA A 28 14.25 -2.35 -65.87
N ALA A 29 14.92 -2.01 -64.75
CA ALA A 29 16.10 -1.11 -64.66
C ALA A 29 15.93 0.37 -65.14
N ALA A 30 16.89 1.30 -65.00
CA ALA A 30 17.76 1.70 -63.87
C ALA A 30 18.51 3.02 -64.22
N ALA A 31 18.98 3.80 -63.22
CA ALA A 31 20.02 4.87 -63.32
C ALA A 31 19.68 6.11 -64.20
N ALA A 32 20.35 7.29 -64.14
CA ALA A 32 21.19 7.97 -63.13
C ALA A 32 21.36 9.48 -63.50
N ASN A 33 21.95 10.28 -62.59
CA ASN A 33 22.46 11.68 -62.76
C ASN A 33 21.42 12.82 -63.00
N GLY A 34 21.65 14.07 -62.60
CA GLY A 34 22.71 14.63 -61.72
C GLY A 34 22.83 16.18 -61.74
N SER A 35 23.54 16.74 -60.73
CA SER A 35 24.12 18.11 -60.65
C SER A 35 23.24 19.37 -60.40
N ALA A 36 23.94 20.45 -59.99
CA ALA A 36 23.58 21.90 -60.02
C ALA A 36 22.85 22.58 -58.83
N GLU A 37 23.63 22.90 -57.78
CA GLU A 37 23.84 24.25 -57.19
C GLU A 37 22.72 25.32 -56.99
N SER A 38 22.66 25.81 -55.74
CA SER A 38 22.61 27.25 -55.32
C SER A 38 21.27 28.03 -55.14
N ALA A 39 21.42 29.25 -54.59
CA ALA A 39 20.48 30.40 -54.53
C ALA A 39 19.29 30.43 -53.52
N ILE A 40 19.60 30.89 -52.30
CA ILE A 40 18.72 31.71 -51.41
C ILE A 40 18.57 33.11 -52.10
N PRO A 41 17.39 33.83 -52.17
CA PRO A 41 16.75 34.45 -51.00
C PRO A 41 15.22 34.87 -51.02
N ARG A 42 14.56 34.67 -49.85
CA ARG A 42 13.64 35.63 -49.13
C ARG A 42 12.25 36.05 -49.70
N PRO A 43 11.34 36.64 -48.86
CA PRO A 43 9.89 36.75 -49.12
C PRO A 43 9.39 38.19 -49.36
N PRO A 44 8.05 38.43 -49.36
CA PRO A 44 7.52 39.46 -48.44
C PRO A 44 6.16 39.12 -47.78
N SER A 45 5.76 39.99 -46.84
CA SER A 45 4.51 39.97 -46.07
C SER A 45 3.67 41.25 -46.25
N ARG A 46 2.33 41.21 -46.15
CA ARG A 46 1.52 42.22 -45.40
C ARG A 46 0.03 41.87 -45.25
N MET A 47 -0.69 42.64 -44.42
CA MET A 47 -2.12 42.50 -44.05
C MET A 47 -3.00 43.61 -44.67
N SER A 48 -4.31 43.35 -44.81
CA SER A 48 -5.45 44.31 -44.65
C SER A 48 -6.81 43.63 -45.00
N THR A 49 -7.78 43.36 -44.11
CA THR A 49 -8.78 44.23 -43.40
C THR A 49 -10.22 44.07 -43.93
N ALA A 50 -11.21 44.38 -43.07
CA ALA A 50 -12.63 44.72 -43.35
C ALA A 50 -13.73 43.64 -43.20
N ALA A 51 -14.94 44.13 -42.90
CA ALA A 51 -16.24 43.47 -42.65
C ALA A 51 -17.34 44.34 -43.35
N PRO A 52 -18.63 44.50 -42.93
CA PRO A 52 -19.53 43.76 -42.01
C PRO A 52 -21.00 43.57 -42.52
N SER A 53 -21.83 42.85 -41.74
CA SER A 53 -23.30 43.01 -41.62
C SER A 53 -23.79 42.15 -40.41
N THR A 54 -24.71 42.51 -39.48
CA THR A 54 -26.00 43.25 -39.40
C THR A 54 -27.21 42.45 -39.92
N GLY A 55 -28.27 42.14 -39.13
CA GLY A 55 -28.50 42.32 -37.68
C GLY A 55 -30.01 42.26 -37.29
N ALA A 56 -30.34 42.44 -35.98
CA ALA A 56 -31.68 42.66 -35.38
C ALA A 56 -32.71 41.48 -35.44
N ALA A 57 -33.68 41.26 -34.51
CA ALA A 57 -34.00 41.74 -33.13
C ALA A 57 -34.85 40.61 -32.42
N THR A 58 -35.68 40.70 -31.36
CA THR A 58 -36.32 41.72 -30.47
C THR A 58 -36.75 40.99 -29.15
N ARG A 59 -36.69 41.55 -27.91
CA ARG A 59 -37.69 42.38 -27.13
C ARG A 59 -39.06 41.70 -26.84
N VAL A 60 -39.76 41.88 -25.69
CA VAL A 60 -39.57 42.69 -24.44
C VAL A 60 -40.44 42.09 -23.28
N ALA A 61 -40.13 42.21 -21.97
CA ALA A 61 -40.67 43.21 -20.99
C ALA A 61 -40.35 42.81 -19.51
N SER A 62 -40.37 43.65 -18.44
CA SER A 62 -40.06 45.10 -18.30
C SER A 62 -40.05 45.62 -16.82
N GLY A 63 -38.90 46.18 -16.37
CA GLY A 63 -38.78 47.38 -15.48
C GLY A 63 -39.09 47.30 -13.96
N PRO A 64 -38.97 48.42 -13.21
CA PRO A 64 -38.29 49.69 -13.56
C PRO A 64 -37.42 50.38 -12.45
N MET A 65 -36.53 51.28 -12.89
CA MET A 65 -36.00 52.53 -12.27
C MET A 65 -36.11 52.82 -10.75
N GLY A 66 -34.98 53.23 -10.15
CA GLY A 66 -34.92 54.02 -8.91
C GLY A 66 -33.49 54.26 -8.40
N ALA A 67 -33.13 55.49 -8.00
CA ALA A 67 -31.78 55.83 -7.53
C ALA A 67 -31.79 56.89 -6.41
N TYR A 68 -30.85 56.81 -5.45
CA TYR A 68 -30.34 57.99 -4.71
C TYR A 68 -28.94 57.77 -4.11
N ARG A 69 -28.30 58.90 -3.83
CA ARG A 69 -26.97 59.23 -3.24
C ARG A 69 -26.84 58.87 -1.73
N PRO A 70 -25.68 59.13 -1.05
CA PRO A 70 -24.25 59.11 -1.48
C PRO A 70 -23.23 58.62 -0.39
N SER A 71 -21.91 58.70 -0.69
CA SER A 71 -20.80 59.00 0.26
C SER A 71 -20.43 57.96 1.34
N SER A 72 -19.24 57.96 1.96
CA SER A 72 -17.85 58.39 1.63
C SER A 72 -16.92 57.78 2.71
N ALA A 73 -15.57 57.82 2.71
CA ALA A 73 -14.58 58.46 1.85
C ALA A 73 -13.28 57.62 1.74
N ALA A 74 -12.34 58.09 0.90
CA ALA A 74 -10.98 57.61 0.64
C ALA A 74 -10.07 57.40 1.88
N GLY A 75 -8.92 56.72 1.79
CA GLY A 75 -8.28 56.06 0.64
C GLY A 75 -6.79 56.44 0.45
N ARG A 76 -6.19 56.02 -0.68
CA ARG A 76 -4.75 56.14 -1.08
C ARG A 76 -3.78 55.21 -0.32
N SER A 77 -2.66 54.76 -0.90
CA SER A 77 -2.31 54.51 -2.33
C SER A 77 -1.00 53.73 -2.40
N SER A 78 -0.84 52.80 -3.34
CA SER A 78 0.48 52.29 -3.74
C SER A 78 1.21 53.27 -4.66
N VAL A 79 2.54 53.13 -4.76
CA VAL A 79 3.45 53.40 -5.92
C VAL A 79 4.86 53.72 -5.42
N GLY A 80 5.87 53.36 -6.22
CA GLY A 80 7.15 54.08 -6.26
C GLY A 80 8.31 53.40 -5.53
N GLY A 81 9.24 52.83 -6.31
CA GLY A 81 10.51 52.34 -5.79
C GLY A 81 11.69 53.28 -6.08
N ALA A 82 12.83 52.88 -5.52
CA ALA A 82 14.21 53.23 -5.89
C ALA A 82 14.83 54.59 -5.47
N ALA A 83 16.10 54.45 -5.07
CA ALA A 83 17.25 55.35 -5.27
C ALA A 83 17.83 56.16 -4.08
N SER A 84 19.16 56.02 -3.95
CA SER A 84 20.17 56.94 -3.38
C SER A 84 20.12 57.38 -1.89
N ALA A 85 21.23 57.11 -1.21
CA ALA A 85 21.73 57.75 0.03
C ALA A 85 22.51 59.06 -0.35
N PRO A 86 23.31 59.77 0.52
CA PRO A 86 23.82 59.39 1.86
C PRO A 86 23.91 60.51 2.95
N SER A 87 24.52 60.15 4.09
CA SER A 87 25.19 61.02 5.09
C SER A 87 24.32 61.89 6.04
N SER A 88 24.70 62.14 7.31
CA SER A 88 25.78 61.58 8.19
C SER A 88 25.58 62.02 9.67
N MET A 89 26.47 61.55 10.58
CA MET A 89 26.61 61.93 12.01
C MET A 89 25.54 61.34 12.98
N LEU A 90 25.85 60.79 14.18
CA LEU A 90 27.14 60.64 14.90
C LEU A 90 27.15 59.42 15.88
N LEU A 91 28.37 59.01 16.25
CA LEU A 91 28.80 58.25 17.47
C LEU A 91 28.77 56.68 17.56
N ARG A 92 30.00 56.13 17.60
CA ARG A 92 30.51 55.02 18.48
C ARG A 92 30.28 53.52 18.16
N GLN A 93 31.02 53.02 17.16
CA GLN A 93 32.12 51.99 17.19
C GLN A 93 32.10 50.73 18.15
N PRO A 94 32.87 49.64 17.87
CA PRO A 94 32.35 48.27 17.61
C PRO A 94 33.06 47.19 18.53
N PRO A 95 33.33 45.87 18.21
CA PRO A 95 33.16 45.06 16.97
C PRO A 95 32.78 43.54 17.08
N ALA A 96 32.71 42.90 15.89
CA ALA A 96 32.85 41.47 15.56
C ALA A 96 31.72 40.50 15.98
N SER A 97 31.08 39.70 15.10
CA SER A 97 31.55 38.73 14.07
C SER A 97 31.94 37.36 14.64
N ALA A 98 31.55 36.21 14.06
CA ALA A 98 30.62 35.91 12.95
C ALA A 98 30.15 34.43 13.01
N ALA A 99 29.16 34.05 12.18
CA ALA A 99 28.88 32.64 11.86
C ALA A 99 29.91 32.08 10.85
N PRO A 100 29.93 30.76 10.61
CA PRO A 100 29.41 30.36 9.30
C PRO A 100 28.61 29.04 9.24
N THR A 101 27.88 28.96 8.13
CA THR A 101 27.11 27.85 7.54
C THR A 101 27.75 26.45 7.56
N THR A 102 26.90 25.42 7.59
CA THR A 102 27.10 24.17 6.83
C THR A 102 25.83 23.82 6.05
N ARG A 103 25.97 23.07 4.95
CA ARG A 103 24.91 22.75 3.99
C ARG A 103 25.04 21.29 3.55
N THR A 104 23.90 20.62 3.29
CA THR A 104 23.75 19.40 2.45
C THR A 104 24.76 18.25 2.61
N TYR A 105 24.26 17.08 3.05
CA TYR A 105 24.72 15.80 2.50
C TYR A 105 23.52 14.87 2.28
N SER A 106 23.64 13.97 1.31
CA SER A 106 22.58 13.10 0.80
C SER A 106 22.96 11.61 0.90
N GLY A 107 21.94 10.75 0.88
CA GLY A 107 22.06 9.35 0.48
C GLY A 107 22.49 8.31 1.52
N LEU A 108 22.32 7.04 1.13
CA LEU A 108 22.83 5.80 1.75
C LEU A 108 22.25 5.37 3.11
N ALA A 109 21.03 4.82 3.08
CA ALA A 109 20.50 3.95 4.14
C ALA A 109 19.63 2.81 3.56
N ASN A 110 20.26 1.85 2.86
CA ASN A 110 19.61 0.61 2.40
C ASN A 110 20.65 -0.53 2.34
N ARG A 111 20.20 -1.80 2.40
CA ARG A 111 21.00 -3.07 2.45
C ARG A 111 21.60 -3.49 3.81
N ILE A 112 20.75 -4.02 4.71
CA ILE A 112 21.04 -5.24 5.49
C ILE A 112 19.72 -6.05 5.42
N SER A 113 19.59 -7.22 4.77
CA SER A 113 20.42 -8.44 4.71
C SER A 113 20.45 -9.23 6.02
N THR A 114 19.29 -9.67 6.49
CA THR A 114 19.15 -10.65 7.58
C THR A 114 19.12 -12.08 7.03
N LEU A 115 20.14 -12.87 7.35
CA LEU A 115 20.21 -14.30 7.02
C LEU A 115 19.50 -15.17 8.07
N SER A 116 18.71 -16.11 7.57
CA SER A 116 18.39 -17.44 8.14
C SER A 116 18.41 -17.69 9.66
N ALA A 117 17.26 -18.12 10.19
CA ALA A 117 17.18 -19.24 11.14
C ALA A 117 15.94 -20.09 10.82
N ARG A 118 16.05 -21.43 10.94
CA ARG A 118 14.98 -22.40 10.64
C ARG A 118 14.97 -23.49 11.71
N PRO A 119 13.79 -23.86 12.24
CA PRO A 119 13.37 -25.26 12.30
C PRO A 119 11.96 -25.39 11.66
N LEU A 120 11.71 -26.29 10.71
CA LEU A 120 11.50 -27.74 10.89
C LEU A 120 10.12 -28.06 11.51
N ASP A 121 9.16 -28.32 10.63
CA ASP A 121 7.87 -28.96 10.91
C ASP A 121 8.05 -30.45 11.31
N PRO A 122 6.98 -31.08 11.82
CA PRO A 122 6.36 -32.10 10.96
C PRO A 122 4.85 -31.93 10.76
N ASN A 123 4.36 -32.35 9.59
CA ASN A 123 2.95 -32.27 9.17
C ASN A 123 2.03 -33.26 9.90
N THR A 124 0.74 -32.90 10.05
CA THR A 124 -0.37 -33.62 9.38
C THR A 124 -1.66 -32.79 9.30
N SER A 125 -2.24 -32.72 8.09
CA SER A 125 -3.66 -32.71 7.66
C SER A 125 -4.81 -32.58 8.71
N THR A 126 -6.00 -32.01 8.42
CA THR A 126 -6.76 -31.99 7.13
C THR A 126 -7.93 -30.98 7.15
N HIS A 127 -8.45 -30.61 5.96
CA HIS A 127 -9.75 -29.93 5.69
C HIS A 127 -9.90 -28.46 6.18
N MET A 128 -10.63 -27.50 5.60
CA MET A 128 -11.27 -27.18 4.29
C MET A 128 -12.71 -26.63 4.46
N LEU A 129 -12.99 -25.51 3.77
CA LEU A 129 -14.27 -24.84 3.43
C LEU A 129 -14.90 -23.80 4.39
N ALA A 130 -15.36 -22.70 3.75
CA ALA A 130 -16.56 -21.88 4.01
C ALA A 130 -16.64 -21.03 5.32
N ASP A 131 -17.31 -19.87 5.36
CA ASP A 131 -18.05 -19.12 4.32
C ASP A 131 -18.00 -17.58 4.55
N ASP A 132 -18.37 -16.79 3.53
CA ASP A 132 -18.54 -15.32 3.60
C ASP A 132 -19.82 -14.90 4.33
N VAL A 133 -19.79 -13.82 5.14
CA VAL A 133 -20.97 -12.96 5.38
C VAL A 133 -20.57 -11.48 5.43
N SER A 134 -21.28 -10.66 4.64
CA SER A 134 -21.07 -9.21 4.50
C SER A 134 -21.82 -8.37 5.54
N SER A 135 -21.28 -7.20 5.89
CA SER A 135 -22.03 -5.99 6.31
C SER A 135 -21.08 -4.79 6.21
N ALA A 136 -21.18 -3.91 5.21
CA ALA A 136 -22.27 -2.97 4.86
C ALA A 136 -22.14 -1.63 5.62
N SER A 137 -22.04 -0.54 4.85
CA SER A 137 -21.80 0.82 5.35
C SER A 137 -23.10 1.56 5.63
N ILE A 138 -23.13 2.37 6.69
CA ILE A 138 -24.15 3.43 6.87
C ILE A 138 -23.44 4.76 7.14
N LEU A 139 -23.76 5.76 6.33
CA LEU A 139 -23.41 7.16 6.55
C LEU A 139 -24.43 7.76 7.54
N LEU A 140 -23.96 8.54 8.51
CA LEU A 140 -24.82 9.39 9.33
C LEU A 140 -24.30 10.83 9.33
N ASP A 141 -24.97 11.66 8.55
CA ASP A 141 -24.98 13.10 8.73
C ASP A 141 -25.85 13.43 9.96
N THR A 142 -25.41 14.37 10.79
CA THR A 142 -26.11 14.73 12.04
C THR A 142 -26.15 16.23 12.23
N SER A 143 -27.35 16.80 12.16
CA SER A 143 -27.61 18.21 12.44
C SER A 143 -28.66 18.36 13.55
N ILE A 144 -28.53 19.46 14.32
CA ILE A 144 -29.56 20.05 15.21
C ILE A 144 -29.92 19.22 16.48
N GLY A 145 -30.29 19.92 17.56
CA GLY A 145 -31.20 19.37 18.57
C GLY A 145 -30.73 19.41 20.02
N ALA A 146 -30.72 20.60 20.66
CA ALA A 146 -30.53 20.71 22.10
C ALA A 146 -31.88 20.74 22.84
N ALA A 147 -32.08 19.86 23.83
CA ALA A 147 -33.07 20.01 24.89
C ALA A 147 -32.60 19.28 26.17
N ARG A 148 -32.61 19.96 27.31
CA ARG A 148 -32.21 19.38 28.61
C ARG A 148 -32.91 20.09 29.76
N THR A 149 -33.88 19.42 30.38
CA THR A 149 -34.61 19.87 31.57
C THR A 149 -34.60 18.75 32.62
N THR A 150 -33.69 18.81 33.60
CA THR A 150 -33.90 19.39 34.94
C THR A 150 -34.79 18.56 35.87
N ALA A 151 -34.15 17.71 36.66
CA ALA A 151 -34.48 17.53 38.08
C ALA A 151 -33.19 17.21 38.83
N ALA A 152 -33.05 17.68 40.07
CA ALA A 152 -31.93 17.40 40.96
C ALA A 152 -32.45 17.14 42.38
N HIS A 153 -31.57 16.65 43.26
CA HIS A 153 -31.57 16.63 44.75
C HIS A 153 -31.16 15.24 45.29
N LYS A 154 -30.49 15.09 46.44
CA LYS A 154 -29.34 15.79 47.07
C LYS A 154 -29.04 15.10 48.42
N ARG A 155 -27.89 14.41 48.55
CA ARG A 155 -27.30 13.95 49.86
C ARG A 155 -28.21 12.94 50.62
N THR A 156 -27.88 12.28 51.74
CA THR A 156 -26.73 12.26 52.69
C THR A 156 -26.40 10.79 53.06
N VAL A 157 -25.13 10.33 53.08
CA VAL A 157 -24.19 10.28 54.23
C VAL A 157 -24.53 9.25 55.34
N SER A 158 -23.79 8.13 55.30
CA SER A 158 -23.20 7.33 56.41
C SER A 158 -23.99 6.43 57.39
N ALA A 159 -23.39 5.24 57.58
CA ALA A 159 -23.12 4.50 58.85
C ALA A 159 -24.14 3.51 59.46
N ALA A 160 -23.73 2.22 59.41
CA ALA A 160 -23.60 1.25 60.51
C ALA A 160 -24.78 0.89 61.46
N GLY A 161 -25.13 -0.41 61.47
CA GLY A 161 -24.77 -1.28 62.62
C GLY A 161 -25.88 -1.96 63.45
N LEU A 162 -25.79 -3.30 63.54
CA LEU A 162 -26.22 -4.19 64.66
C LEU A 162 -27.73 -4.37 64.97
N GLY A 163 -28.07 -5.55 65.51
CA GLY A 163 -29.39 -5.91 66.08
C GLY A 163 -30.40 -6.40 65.02
N ALA A 164 -30.91 -7.64 64.96
CA ALA A 164 -31.26 -8.70 65.92
C ALA A 164 -32.75 -8.71 66.37
N ASP A 165 -33.38 -9.86 66.09
CA ASP A 165 -34.57 -10.49 66.66
C ASP A 165 -36.01 -9.92 66.55
N GLU A 166 -36.85 -10.86 66.08
CA GLU A 166 -38.24 -11.19 66.44
C GLU A 166 -39.45 -10.22 66.33
N SER A 167 -40.40 -10.71 65.52
CA SER A 167 -41.85 -10.85 65.81
C SER A 167 -42.86 -9.82 65.25
N MET A 168 -43.93 -10.37 64.64
CA MET A 168 -45.33 -9.90 64.58
C MET A 168 -45.64 -8.48 63.99
N SER A 169 -46.65 -8.25 63.13
CA SER A 169 -47.71 -9.14 62.60
C SER A 169 -48.60 -8.46 61.52
N PHE A 170 -49.52 -9.25 60.94
CA PHE A 170 -50.78 -8.88 60.25
C PHE A 170 -50.82 -8.01 58.98
N SER A 171 -51.18 -8.66 57.86
CA SER A 171 -52.39 -8.38 57.04
C SER A 171 -52.53 -9.42 55.91
N SER A 172 -53.70 -9.78 55.37
CA SER A 172 -55.07 -9.98 55.88
C SER A 172 -55.92 -10.57 54.73
N ASN A 173 -56.91 -11.45 55.01
CA ASN A 173 -57.93 -11.97 54.05
C ASN A 173 -57.42 -12.89 52.89
N ALA A 174 -58.19 -13.83 52.33
CA ALA A 174 -59.47 -14.47 52.74
C ALA A 174 -59.57 -15.92 52.20
N LEU A 175 -60.60 -16.68 52.62
CA LEU A 175 -60.69 -18.14 52.43
C LEU A 175 -61.64 -18.63 51.30
N LYS A 176 -61.09 -19.48 50.43
CA LYS A 176 -61.61 -20.74 49.86
C LYS A 176 -63.15 -20.97 49.74
N ARG A 177 -63.58 -21.27 48.50
CA ARG A 177 -64.33 -22.51 48.10
C ARG A 177 -64.37 -22.60 46.55
N PRO A 178 -64.38 -23.80 45.93
CA PRO A 178 -65.66 -24.49 45.70
C PRO A 178 -65.66 -26.05 45.67
N HIS A 179 -66.88 -26.58 45.74
CA HIS A 179 -67.48 -27.84 45.24
C HIS A 179 -66.70 -29.14 44.92
N LEU A 180 -67.34 -30.24 45.35
CA LEU A 180 -67.24 -31.62 44.84
C LEU A 180 -68.15 -31.86 43.62
N ARG A 181 -67.71 -32.65 42.62
CA ARG A 181 -68.52 -33.74 42.04
C ARG A 181 -67.72 -34.75 41.17
N LYS A 182 -67.92 -36.03 41.51
CA LYS A 182 -67.69 -37.31 40.82
C LYS A 182 -67.28 -37.33 39.33
N LEU A 183 -66.30 -38.19 39.00
CA LEU A 183 -66.34 -39.40 38.13
C LEU A 183 -65.02 -40.15 38.45
N SER A 184 -64.89 -41.46 38.73
CA SER A 184 -65.62 -42.70 38.35
C SER A 184 -65.20 -43.32 37.01
N MET A 185 -63.95 -43.79 36.92
CA MET A 185 -63.61 -45.06 36.26
C MET A 185 -62.36 -45.67 36.93
N ASP A 186 -62.52 -46.88 37.48
CA ASP A 186 -61.65 -48.04 37.21
C ASP A 186 -62.25 -49.25 37.94
N GLY A 187 -62.54 -50.32 37.18
CA GLY A 187 -63.28 -51.47 37.66
C GLY A 187 -62.40 -52.69 37.86
N THR A 188 -62.02 -52.98 39.12
CA THR A 188 -61.37 -54.26 39.48
C THR A 188 -61.90 -54.79 40.80
N SER A 189 -63.16 -55.24 40.79
CA SER A 189 -63.77 -55.94 41.92
C SER A 189 -63.20 -57.38 42.03
N PRO A 190 -62.54 -57.77 43.14
CA PRO A 190 -62.48 -59.19 43.48
C PRO A 190 -63.89 -59.65 43.86
N LEU A 191 -64.37 -60.71 43.23
CA LEU A 191 -65.62 -61.36 43.62
C LEU A 191 -65.53 -61.84 45.08
N LEU A 192 -66.55 -61.53 45.88
CA LEU A 192 -66.68 -61.98 47.26
C LEU A 192 -67.11 -63.45 47.23
N LEU A 193 -66.16 -64.35 46.93
CA LEU A 193 -66.37 -65.79 46.97
C LEU A 193 -66.71 -66.20 48.40
N GLN A 194 -67.82 -66.91 48.58
CA GLN A 194 -68.24 -67.42 49.88
C GLN A 194 -67.26 -68.50 50.35
N ALA A 195 -66.43 -68.17 51.34
CA ALA A 195 -65.80 -69.16 52.21
C ALA A 195 -66.69 -69.34 53.44
N GLU A 196 -67.29 -70.51 53.60
CA GLU A 196 -68.05 -70.85 54.81
C GLU A 196 -67.11 -70.93 56.01
N LEU A 197 -67.25 -70.00 56.96
CA LEU A 197 -66.60 -70.09 58.27
C LEU A 197 -67.61 -69.80 59.38
N HIS A 198 -67.56 -70.66 60.40
CA HIS A 198 -68.52 -70.71 61.50
C HIS A 198 -68.50 -69.45 62.38
N PRO A 199 -69.60 -69.14 63.11
CA PRO A 199 -69.72 -67.95 63.95
C PRO A 199 -68.92 -68.08 65.26
N SER A 200 -67.58 -68.12 65.16
CA SER A 200 -66.68 -68.28 66.32
C SER A 200 -65.34 -67.52 66.22
N SER A 201 -65.17 -66.60 65.26
CA SER A 201 -63.93 -65.80 65.13
C SER A 201 -64.14 -64.35 64.68
N THR A 202 -65.28 -63.74 64.99
CA THR A 202 -65.33 -62.29 65.27
C THR A 202 -65.05 -62.10 66.75
N PRO A 203 -63.78 -61.87 67.14
CA PRO A 203 -63.42 -61.83 68.56
C PRO A 203 -64.12 -60.65 69.25
N ARG A 204 -64.69 -60.91 70.43
CA ARG A 204 -65.33 -59.86 71.25
C ARG A 204 -64.29 -58.76 71.57
N PRO A 205 -64.72 -57.50 71.76
CA PRO A 205 -63.79 -56.38 72.00
C PRO A 205 -62.89 -56.53 73.23
N GLU A 206 -63.22 -57.46 74.14
CA GLU A 206 -62.49 -57.80 75.37
C GLU A 206 -61.66 -59.10 75.26
N SER A 207 -61.38 -59.59 74.04
CA SER A 207 -60.69 -60.88 73.84
C SER A 207 -59.37 -60.74 73.07
N PRO A 208 -58.29 -61.46 73.46
CA PRO A 208 -56.94 -61.20 72.96
C PRO A 208 -56.76 -61.46 71.45
N ALA A 209 -57.64 -62.25 70.83
CA ALA A 209 -57.66 -62.40 69.38
C ALA A 209 -58.11 -61.12 68.65
N TYR A 210 -58.92 -60.26 69.27
CA TYR A 210 -59.25 -58.93 68.75
C TYR A 210 -58.05 -58.01 68.85
N GLU A 211 -57.37 -58.00 69.99
CA GLU A 211 -56.15 -57.21 70.22
C GLU A 211 -55.05 -57.58 69.23
N ILE A 212 -54.80 -58.89 69.02
CA ILE A 212 -53.84 -59.38 68.01
C ILE A 212 -54.26 -58.97 66.59
N ALA A 213 -55.55 -59.00 66.25
CA ALA A 213 -56.03 -58.55 64.95
C ALA A 213 -55.89 -57.03 64.75
N VAL A 214 -56.16 -56.22 65.79
CA VAL A 214 -55.97 -54.77 65.77
C VAL A 214 -54.48 -54.41 65.68
N LEU A 215 -53.61 -55.10 66.44
CA LEU A 215 -52.16 -54.94 66.36
C LEU A 215 -51.61 -55.32 64.98
N ARG A 216 -52.08 -56.42 64.38
CA ARG A 216 -51.71 -56.79 63.00
C ARG A 216 -52.14 -55.71 62.01
N ASN A 217 -53.41 -55.29 62.03
CA ASN A 217 -53.88 -54.19 61.18
C ASN A 217 -53.08 -52.89 61.40
N HIS A 218 -52.60 -52.62 62.61
CA HIS A 218 -51.75 -51.46 62.89
C HIS A 218 -50.33 -51.64 62.34
N TYR A 219 -49.71 -52.82 62.48
CA TYR A 219 -48.42 -53.15 61.85
C TYR A 219 -48.51 -53.11 60.31
N ASP A 220 -49.58 -53.64 59.72
CA ASP A 220 -49.81 -53.59 58.27
C ASP A 220 -50.02 -52.15 57.78
N GLN A 221 -50.71 -51.31 58.56
CA GLN A 221 -50.83 -49.87 58.30
C GLN A 221 -49.49 -49.13 58.45
N GLN A 222 -48.66 -49.50 59.42
CA GLN A 222 -47.30 -48.95 59.57
C GLN A 222 -46.41 -49.38 58.39
N LEU A 223 -46.42 -50.66 58.00
CA LEU A 223 -45.64 -51.17 56.86
C LEU A 223 -46.05 -50.47 55.56
N LEU A 224 -47.36 -50.36 55.30
CA LEU A 224 -47.88 -49.59 54.16
C LEU A 224 -47.59 -48.08 54.27
N ALA A 225 -47.35 -47.52 55.45
CA ALA A 225 -46.92 -46.13 55.63
C ALA A 225 -45.43 -45.96 55.34
N GLU A 226 -44.58 -46.91 55.76
CA GLU A 226 -43.16 -46.93 55.39
C GLU A 226 -42.97 -47.19 53.89
N ASP A 227 -43.67 -48.15 53.28
CA ASP A 227 -43.68 -48.37 51.82
C ASP A 227 -44.03 -47.10 51.04
N ARG A 228 -44.99 -46.31 51.55
CA ARG A 228 -45.39 -45.02 50.96
C ARG A 228 -44.35 -43.91 51.20
N LYS A 229 -43.49 -44.02 52.21
CA LYS A 229 -42.33 -43.12 52.39
C LYS A 229 -41.18 -43.54 51.48
N TYR A 230 -40.85 -44.84 51.42
CA TYR A 230 -39.82 -45.37 50.52
C TYR A 230 -40.13 -45.02 49.06
N LYS A 231 -41.35 -45.28 48.57
CA LYS A 231 -41.75 -44.92 47.19
C LYS A 231 -41.73 -43.43 46.89
N LYS A 232 -41.97 -42.57 47.89
CA LYS A 232 -41.79 -41.11 47.74
C LYS A 232 -40.31 -40.74 47.70
N LEU A 233 -39.49 -41.34 48.57
CA LEU A 233 -38.06 -41.11 48.63
C LEU A 233 -37.36 -41.58 47.34
N GLU A 234 -37.79 -42.71 46.76
CA GLU A 234 -37.38 -43.20 45.44
C GLU A 234 -37.77 -42.20 44.34
N GLN A 235 -38.99 -41.68 44.34
CA GLN A 235 -39.44 -40.64 43.39
C GLN A 235 -38.65 -39.34 43.55
N ASP A 236 -38.35 -38.92 44.78
CA ASP A 236 -37.51 -37.76 45.08
C ASP A 236 -36.05 -37.95 44.66
N TYR A 237 -35.51 -39.17 44.76
CA TYR A 237 -34.18 -39.52 44.24
C TYR A 237 -34.15 -39.56 42.72
N GLU A 238 -35.14 -40.19 42.07
CA GLU A 238 -35.29 -40.17 40.62
C GLU A 238 -35.41 -38.75 40.06
N ALA A 239 -36.19 -37.89 40.73
CA ALA A 239 -36.30 -36.48 40.36
C ALA A 239 -34.94 -35.77 40.42
N LYS A 240 -34.20 -35.93 41.53
CA LYS A 240 -32.85 -35.36 41.70
C LYS A 240 -31.85 -35.91 40.69
N CYS A 241 -31.92 -37.19 40.32
CA CYS A 241 -31.09 -37.76 39.25
C CYS A 241 -31.41 -37.11 37.89
N LYS A 242 -32.70 -36.94 37.56
CA LYS A 242 -33.15 -36.27 36.32
C LYS A 242 -32.80 -34.77 36.31
N GLU A 243 -32.72 -34.13 37.47
CA GLU A 243 -32.20 -32.76 37.62
C GLU A 243 -30.68 -32.69 37.44
N LEU A 244 -29.92 -33.59 38.07
CA LEU A 244 -28.46 -33.69 37.88
C LEU A 244 -28.10 -33.97 36.42
N ASP A 245 -28.84 -34.83 35.73
CA ASP A 245 -28.67 -35.08 34.29
C ASP A 245 -28.94 -33.84 33.44
N ARG A 246 -29.92 -33.01 33.81
CA ARG A 246 -30.18 -31.72 33.16
C ARG A 246 -29.03 -30.73 33.39
N PHE A 247 -28.57 -30.59 34.63
CA PHE A 247 -27.42 -29.73 34.95
C PHE A 247 -26.12 -30.21 34.30
N ASN A 248 -25.92 -31.52 34.17
CA ASN A 248 -24.78 -32.11 33.46
C ASN A 248 -24.83 -31.80 31.94
N ARG A 249 -26.01 -31.90 31.31
CA ARG A 249 -26.20 -31.52 29.89
C ARG A 249 -25.97 -30.03 29.68
N GLN A 250 -26.61 -29.18 30.48
CA GLN A 250 -26.38 -27.72 30.47
C GLN A 250 -24.90 -27.35 30.67
N ARG A 251 -24.18 -28.09 31.53
CA ARG A 251 -22.74 -27.89 31.72
C ARG A 251 -21.92 -28.31 30.49
N VAL A 252 -22.29 -29.36 29.78
CA VAL A 252 -21.63 -29.77 28.53
C VAL A 252 -21.96 -28.77 27.42
N GLU A 253 -23.22 -28.38 27.26
CA GLU A 253 -23.68 -27.36 26.31
C GLU A 253 -22.91 -26.03 26.49
N LEU A 254 -22.76 -25.56 27.74
CA LEU A 254 -21.98 -24.36 28.07
C LEU A 254 -20.46 -24.51 27.83
N LEU A 255 -19.91 -25.73 27.87
CA LEU A 255 -18.51 -25.99 27.53
C LEU A 255 -18.31 -26.03 26.01
N ASP A 256 -19.21 -26.70 25.28
CA ASP A 256 -19.23 -26.71 23.82
C ASP A 256 -19.40 -25.29 23.24
N GLU A 257 -20.25 -24.46 23.86
CA GLU A 257 -20.39 -23.04 23.51
C GLU A 257 -19.12 -22.23 23.82
N TRP A 258 -18.49 -22.45 24.97
CA TRP A 258 -17.25 -21.79 25.35
C TRP A 258 -16.09 -22.15 24.40
N ASP A 259 -15.95 -23.42 24.03
CA ASP A 259 -14.89 -23.86 23.12
C ASP A 259 -15.13 -23.32 21.69
N LYS A 260 -16.37 -23.31 21.18
CA LYS A 260 -16.73 -22.63 19.91
C LYS A 260 -16.44 -21.12 19.94
N GLN A 261 -16.68 -20.45 21.08
CA GLN A 261 -16.31 -19.05 21.27
C GLN A 261 -14.78 -18.87 21.26
N GLN A 262 -14.02 -19.80 21.86
CA GLN A 262 -12.56 -19.77 21.85
C GLN A 262 -11.97 -20.06 20.46
N GLU A 263 -12.55 -20.99 19.69
CA GLU A 263 -12.14 -21.28 18.31
C GLU A 263 -12.43 -20.11 17.36
N THR A 264 -13.63 -19.53 17.42
CA THR A 264 -13.95 -18.35 16.60
C THR A 264 -13.12 -17.12 17.00
N ALA A 265 -12.72 -16.98 18.27
CA ALA A 265 -11.76 -15.96 18.68
C ALA A 265 -10.36 -16.21 18.10
N ARG A 266 -9.86 -17.46 18.13
CA ARG A 266 -8.57 -17.85 17.52
C ARG A 266 -8.58 -17.63 16.00
N SER A 267 -9.66 -18.02 15.29
CA SER A 267 -9.81 -17.77 13.85
C SER A 267 -9.66 -16.28 13.55
N LYS A 268 -10.43 -15.44 14.24
CA LYS A 268 -10.36 -13.97 14.09
C LYS A 268 -8.96 -13.44 14.40
N GLU A 269 -8.25 -13.95 15.40
CA GLU A 269 -6.85 -13.55 15.67
C GLU A 269 -5.89 -13.98 14.55
N THR A 270 -6.04 -15.18 13.97
CA THR A 270 -5.25 -15.60 12.79
C THR A 270 -5.57 -14.79 11.54
N GLU A 271 -6.82 -14.39 11.34
CA GLU A 271 -7.20 -13.46 10.27
C GLU A 271 -6.62 -12.06 10.49
N TRP A 272 -6.71 -11.51 11.70
CA TRP A 272 -6.16 -10.18 11.99
C TRP A 272 -4.65 -10.15 11.88
N THR A 273 -3.95 -11.22 12.30
CA THR A 273 -2.50 -11.32 12.16
C THR A 273 -2.06 -11.52 10.70
N THR A 274 -2.78 -12.31 9.89
CA THR A 274 -2.49 -12.45 8.45
C THR A 274 -2.81 -11.18 7.67
N LYS A 275 -3.98 -10.55 7.88
CA LYS A 275 -4.34 -9.24 7.29
C LYS A 275 -3.35 -8.14 7.69
N ARG A 276 -2.82 -8.18 8.92
CA ARG A 276 -1.74 -7.29 9.36
C ARG A 276 -0.42 -7.59 8.64
N GLN A 277 -0.03 -8.85 8.50
CA GLN A 277 1.20 -9.24 7.80
C GLN A 277 1.15 -8.87 6.31
N SER A 278 0.02 -9.00 5.63
CA SER A 278 -0.10 -8.55 4.23
C SER A 278 0.05 -7.03 4.10
N LEU A 279 -0.58 -6.25 4.98
CA LEU A 279 -0.41 -4.78 5.02
C LEU A 279 1.03 -4.36 5.39
N GLU A 280 1.69 -5.06 6.31
CA GLU A 280 3.11 -4.82 6.63
C GLU A 280 4.04 -5.18 5.44
N GLN A 281 3.73 -6.24 4.68
CA GLN A 281 4.42 -6.57 3.43
C GLN A 281 4.15 -5.57 2.30
N GLU A 282 2.93 -5.07 2.15
CA GLU A 282 2.58 -4.02 1.19
C GLU A 282 3.28 -2.71 1.52
N LEU A 283 3.30 -2.29 2.79
CA LEU A 283 4.08 -1.14 3.25
C LEU A 283 5.59 -1.34 3.02
N ALA A 284 6.12 -2.55 3.18
CA ALA A 284 7.51 -2.85 2.85
C ALA A 284 7.79 -2.72 1.34
N ARG A 285 6.91 -3.27 0.48
CA ARG A 285 6.98 -3.15 -0.99
C ARG A 285 6.86 -1.68 -1.46
N LEU A 286 5.91 -0.93 -0.92
CA LEU A 286 5.73 0.49 -1.24
C LEU A 286 6.92 1.34 -0.76
N ARG A 287 7.59 0.97 0.33
CA ARG A 287 8.85 1.60 0.76
C ARG A 287 10.02 1.22 -0.14
N SER A 288 10.13 -0.05 -0.57
CA SER A 288 11.20 -0.46 -1.49
C SER A 288 11.05 0.21 -2.86
N THR A 289 9.85 0.22 -3.46
CA THR A 289 9.61 0.88 -4.75
C THR A 289 9.83 2.39 -4.66
N ASN A 290 9.42 3.06 -3.58
CA ASN A 290 9.79 4.47 -3.36
C ASN A 290 11.31 4.65 -3.28
N SER A 291 12.02 3.79 -2.55
CA SER A 291 13.49 3.87 -2.44
C SER A 291 14.21 3.64 -3.78
N GLU A 292 13.68 2.76 -4.64
CA GLU A 292 14.19 2.59 -6.01
C GLU A 292 13.85 3.78 -6.91
N LEU A 293 12.66 4.37 -6.78
CA LEU A 293 12.26 5.54 -7.56
C LEU A 293 13.09 6.77 -7.17
N THR A 294 13.40 6.96 -5.88
CA THR A 294 14.37 7.98 -5.45
C THR A 294 15.76 7.69 -6.00
N HIS A 295 16.22 6.43 -5.97
CA HIS A 295 17.54 6.06 -6.51
C HIS A 295 17.64 6.35 -8.02
N ARG A 296 16.63 5.95 -8.81
CA ARG A 296 16.55 6.22 -10.25
C ARG A 296 16.49 7.72 -10.55
N ASN A 297 15.82 8.51 -9.71
CA ASN A 297 15.77 9.97 -9.84
C ASN A 297 17.11 10.64 -9.49
N ASP A 298 17.79 10.16 -8.45
CA ASP A 298 19.14 10.61 -8.08
C ASP A 298 20.17 10.23 -9.15
N GLU A 299 20.07 9.03 -9.74
CA GLU A 299 20.87 8.58 -10.89
C GLU A 299 20.67 9.50 -12.10
N LEU A 300 19.42 9.70 -12.55
CA LEU A 300 19.10 10.60 -13.68
C LEU A 300 19.50 12.06 -13.41
N SER A 301 19.42 12.51 -12.15
CA SER A 301 19.91 13.83 -11.72
C SER A 301 21.44 13.90 -11.81
N SER A 302 22.15 12.85 -11.41
CA SER A 302 23.61 12.78 -11.51
C SER A 302 24.07 12.71 -12.99
N ASP A 303 23.41 11.90 -13.82
CA ASP A 303 23.70 11.76 -15.25
C ASP A 303 23.51 13.10 -15.97
N SER A 304 22.34 13.74 -15.80
CA SER A 304 22.06 15.06 -16.41
C SER A 304 23.01 16.15 -15.87
N SER A 305 23.42 16.09 -14.60
CA SER A 305 24.46 17.00 -14.07
C SER A 305 25.83 16.77 -14.72
N SER A 306 26.18 15.50 -15.00
CA SER A 306 27.44 15.13 -15.65
C SER A 306 27.45 15.55 -17.12
N GLN A 307 26.35 15.35 -17.84
CA GLN A 307 26.15 15.81 -19.22
C GLN A 307 26.22 17.34 -19.30
N LEU A 308 25.55 18.06 -18.37
CA LEU A 308 25.68 19.52 -18.28
C LEU A 308 27.11 19.97 -17.96
N SER A 309 27.88 19.19 -17.19
CA SER A 309 29.30 19.48 -16.93
C SER A 309 30.18 19.23 -18.17
N GLN A 310 29.94 18.13 -18.90
CA GLN A 310 30.63 17.81 -20.15
C GLN A 310 30.35 18.85 -21.24
N LEU A 311 29.08 19.23 -21.43
CA LEU A 311 28.68 20.28 -22.37
C LEU A 311 29.28 21.64 -21.99
N ARG A 312 29.34 22.00 -20.70
CA ARG A 312 30.04 23.20 -20.24
C ARG A 312 31.54 23.14 -20.55
N ALA A 313 32.19 22.01 -20.32
CA ALA A 313 33.60 21.81 -20.64
C ALA A 313 33.87 21.97 -22.14
N GLN A 314 33.05 21.35 -23.00
CA GLN A 314 33.10 21.51 -24.46
C GLN A 314 32.86 22.95 -24.91
N VAL A 315 31.89 23.66 -24.32
CA VAL A 315 31.67 25.08 -24.59
C VAL A 315 32.90 25.91 -24.19
N THR A 316 33.52 25.64 -23.04
CA THR A 316 34.75 26.37 -22.63
C THR A 316 35.97 26.03 -23.50
N SER A 317 36.13 24.79 -23.99
CA SER A 317 37.22 24.46 -24.91
C SER A 317 37.03 25.14 -26.26
N LEU A 318 35.82 25.06 -26.84
CA LEU A 318 35.47 25.74 -28.09
C LEU A 318 35.59 27.26 -27.99
N GLN A 319 35.24 27.86 -26.84
CA GLN A 319 35.50 29.29 -26.58
C GLN A 319 37.00 29.60 -26.52
N SER A 320 37.82 28.70 -25.94
CA SER A 320 39.28 28.86 -25.93
C SER A 320 39.90 28.74 -27.33
N ASP A 321 39.36 27.85 -28.18
CA ASP A 321 39.85 27.63 -29.54
C ASP A 321 39.39 28.74 -30.50
N LEU A 322 38.19 29.28 -30.28
CA LEU A 322 37.74 30.52 -30.91
C LEU A 322 38.65 31.70 -30.53
N ALA A 323 39.04 31.83 -29.26
CA ALA A 323 39.96 32.87 -28.81
C ALA A 323 41.37 32.72 -29.40
N LYS A 324 41.90 31.49 -29.49
CA LYS A 324 43.19 31.19 -30.17
C LYS A 324 43.14 31.58 -31.64
N SER A 325 42.16 31.09 -32.39
CA SER A 325 42.01 31.39 -33.82
C SER A 325 41.77 32.87 -34.10
N GLN A 326 41.07 33.60 -33.22
CA GLN A 326 40.96 35.06 -33.30
C GLN A 326 42.30 35.75 -33.05
N ALA A 327 43.10 35.32 -32.07
CA ALA A 327 44.43 35.86 -31.81
C ALA A 327 45.43 35.54 -32.94
N GLU A 328 45.35 34.35 -33.54
CA GLU A 328 46.14 33.95 -34.70
C GLU A 328 45.79 34.77 -35.94
N ALA A 329 44.50 35.01 -36.20
CA ALA A 329 44.04 35.90 -37.26
C ALA A 329 44.49 37.35 -37.05
N GLN A 330 44.42 37.87 -35.82
CA GLN A 330 44.97 39.18 -35.48
C GLN A 330 46.49 39.23 -35.71
N ALA A 331 47.25 38.23 -35.25
CA ALA A 331 48.69 38.15 -35.50
C ALA A 331 49.02 38.05 -37.00
N ALA A 332 48.22 37.32 -37.79
CA ALA A 332 48.37 37.26 -39.24
C ALA A 332 48.11 38.62 -39.92
N THR A 333 47.08 39.36 -39.52
CA THR A 333 46.82 40.71 -40.05
C THR A 333 47.86 41.75 -39.64
N VAL A 334 48.52 41.59 -38.50
CA VAL A 334 49.69 42.42 -38.13
C VAL A 334 50.90 42.10 -39.01
N ARG A 335 51.21 40.81 -39.21
CA ARG A 335 52.31 40.38 -40.12
C ARG A 335 52.08 40.81 -41.57
N ALA A 336 50.83 40.78 -42.05
CA ALA A 336 50.49 41.24 -43.39
C ALA A 336 50.87 42.73 -43.56
N LYS A 337 50.54 43.57 -42.58
CA LYS A 337 50.91 45.00 -42.59
C LYS A 337 52.42 45.23 -42.54
N THR A 338 53.15 44.51 -41.69
CA THR A 338 54.63 44.67 -41.66
C THR A 338 55.26 44.26 -42.99
N PHE A 339 54.73 43.23 -43.68
CA PHE A 339 55.18 42.90 -45.04
C PHE A 339 54.75 43.93 -46.10
N GLU A 340 53.58 44.57 -45.95
CA GLU A 340 53.17 45.70 -46.81
C GLU A 340 54.11 46.92 -46.63
N ASP A 341 54.47 47.24 -45.39
CA ASP A 341 55.42 48.31 -45.04
C ASP A 341 56.85 47.99 -45.55
N GLU A 342 57.33 46.76 -45.34
CA GLU A 342 58.63 46.28 -45.86
C GLU A 342 58.69 46.30 -47.38
N VAL A 343 57.63 45.86 -48.08
CA VAL A 343 57.53 45.93 -49.54
C VAL A 343 57.42 47.38 -50.04
N GLY A 344 56.91 48.31 -49.21
CA GLY A 344 56.98 49.75 -49.46
C GLY A 344 58.43 50.26 -49.43
N ALA A 345 59.17 49.94 -48.38
CA ALA A 345 60.58 50.36 -48.22
C ALA A 345 61.48 49.80 -49.32
N ASN A 346 61.40 48.50 -49.60
CA ASN A 346 62.20 47.84 -50.65
C ASN A 346 61.96 48.43 -52.06
N LYS A 347 60.77 49.00 -52.34
CA LYS A 347 60.50 49.69 -53.62
C LYS A 347 61.25 51.02 -53.72
N ALA A 348 61.25 51.82 -52.65
CA ALA A 348 62.00 53.07 -52.62
C ALA A 348 63.51 52.83 -52.81
N GLU A 349 64.07 51.82 -52.13
CA GLU A 349 65.49 51.43 -52.31
C GLU A 349 65.79 50.97 -53.74
N LEU A 350 64.86 50.26 -54.40
CA LEU A 350 65.01 49.86 -55.81
C LEU A 350 64.90 51.04 -56.79
N GLU A 351 64.10 52.06 -56.48
CA GLU A 351 64.00 53.29 -57.28
C GLU A 351 65.30 54.11 -57.16
N ASP A 352 65.85 54.27 -55.95
CA ASP A 352 67.15 54.92 -55.72
C ASP A 352 68.31 54.19 -56.42
N LEU A 353 68.36 52.85 -56.35
CA LEU A 353 69.39 52.05 -57.01
C LEU A 353 69.31 52.09 -58.54
N GLN A 354 68.11 52.23 -59.12
CA GLN A 354 67.95 52.40 -60.58
C GLN A 354 68.54 53.73 -61.04
N ASN A 355 68.27 54.83 -60.32
CA ASN A 355 68.85 56.14 -60.61
C ASN A 355 70.40 56.10 -60.60
N ALA A 356 71.00 55.45 -59.60
CA ALA A 356 72.45 55.32 -59.50
C ALA A 356 73.07 54.48 -60.64
N LEU A 357 72.36 53.47 -61.15
CA LEU A 357 72.83 52.64 -62.25
C LEU A 357 72.89 53.41 -63.58
N GLU A 358 71.97 54.34 -63.83
CA GLU A 358 71.99 55.17 -65.03
C GLU A 358 73.23 56.08 -65.10
N ASP A 359 73.70 56.60 -63.96
CA ASP A 359 74.90 57.44 -63.90
C ASP A 359 76.20 56.64 -64.07
N GLU A 360 76.29 55.43 -63.53
CA GLU A 360 77.42 54.51 -63.79
C GLU A 360 77.55 54.16 -65.29
N GLN A 361 76.43 53.98 -65.99
CA GLN A 361 76.43 53.69 -67.43
C GLN A 361 76.92 54.88 -68.28
N ARG A 362 76.59 56.11 -67.87
CA ARG A 362 77.09 57.35 -68.51
C ARG A 362 78.62 57.46 -68.39
N MET A 363 79.21 56.99 -67.30
CA MET A 363 80.67 57.02 -67.08
C MET A 363 81.43 55.93 -67.84
N ARG A 364 80.93 54.68 -67.89
CA ARG A 364 81.65 53.59 -68.59
C ARG A 364 81.77 53.78 -70.10
N LEU A 365 80.84 54.50 -70.72
CA LEU A 365 80.91 54.86 -72.14
C LEU A 365 82.06 55.80 -72.50
N GLN A 366 82.73 56.43 -71.53
CA GLN A 366 83.88 57.32 -71.75
C GLN A 366 85.24 56.63 -71.58
N GLN A 367 85.29 55.34 -71.23
CA GLN A 367 86.52 54.67 -70.75
C GLN A 367 86.97 53.46 -71.60
N LEU A 368 86.33 53.18 -72.74
CA LEU A 368 86.58 51.98 -73.56
C LEU A 368 87.27 52.22 -74.92
N ASP A 369 87.62 53.46 -75.26
CA ASP A 369 88.23 53.82 -76.56
C ASP A 369 89.77 53.81 -76.58
N GLU A 370 90.46 53.57 -75.46
CA GLU A 370 91.93 53.58 -75.38
C GLU A 370 92.58 52.18 -75.21
N ALA A 371 93.78 52.03 -75.80
CA ALA A 371 94.71 50.89 -75.69
C ALA A 371 94.29 49.51 -76.29
N ARG A 372 94.48 49.38 -77.61
CA ARG A 372 94.50 48.11 -78.37
C ARG A 372 95.92 47.49 -78.44
N LEU A 373 96.00 46.15 -78.50
CA LEU A 373 97.10 45.33 -79.06
C LEU A 373 98.48 45.41 -78.35
N GLY A 374 99.43 44.48 -78.49
CA GLY A 374 99.43 43.16 -79.16
C GLY A 374 100.82 42.84 -79.79
N GLY A 375 101.26 41.57 -79.76
CA GLY A 375 102.49 41.15 -80.49
C GLY A 375 103.10 39.79 -80.08
N ALA A 376 103.34 38.90 -81.05
CA ALA A 376 104.07 37.64 -80.92
C ALA A 376 105.19 37.57 -82.00
N GLU A 377 105.84 36.47 -82.41
CA GLU A 377 105.24 35.33 -83.14
C GLU A 377 106.15 34.07 -83.25
N GLN A 378 107.41 34.10 -82.80
CA GLN A 378 108.36 32.98 -83.04
C GLN A 378 108.55 32.07 -81.82
N SER A 379 108.61 32.65 -80.61
CA SER A 379 108.27 31.93 -79.39
C SER A 379 106.87 31.31 -79.49
N ALA A 380 105.96 31.96 -80.22
CA ALA A 380 104.59 31.50 -80.39
C ALA A 380 104.44 30.25 -81.26
N LYS A 381 105.40 29.78 -82.06
CA LYS A 381 105.20 28.53 -82.85
C LYS A 381 105.53 27.26 -82.07
N ILE A 382 106.64 27.27 -81.33
CA ILE A 382 106.93 26.22 -80.33
C ILE A 382 105.96 26.37 -79.15
N GLY A 383 105.64 27.62 -78.78
CA GLY A 383 104.56 27.96 -77.85
C GLY A 383 103.21 27.41 -78.30
N GLN A 384 102.81 27.54 -79.56
CA GLN A 384 101.54 27.02 -80.10
C GLN A 384 101.47 25.50 -80.09
N GLU A 385 102.56 24.78 -80.38
CA GLU A 385 102.53 23.31 -80.35
C GLU A 385 102.62 22.76 -78.92
N LEU A 386 103.37 23.42 -78.03
CA LEU A 386 103.31 23.14 -76.59
C LEU A 386 101.98 23.59 -75.96
N GLU A 387 101.33 24.65 -76.44
CA GLU A 387 99.95 25.01 -76.10
C GLU A 387 98.97 24.00 -76.68
N ARG A 388 99.18 23.48 -77.89
CA ARG A 388 98.33 22.44 -78.48
C ARG A 388 98.40 21.17 -77.66
N GLN A 389 99.60 20.73 -77.28
CA GLN A 389 99.81 19.54 -76.47
C GLN A 389 99.43 19.75 -75.01
N THR A 390 99.76 20.88 -74.37
CA THR A 390 99.31 21.16 -73.00
C THR A 390 97.86 21.60 -72.90
N SER A 391 97.21 22.08 -73.95
CA SER A 391 95.75 22.28 -73.98
C SER A 391 95.00 21.00 -74.33
N HIS A 392 95.61 20.08 -75.10
CA HIS A 392 95.06 18.73 -75.26
C HIS A 392 95.20 17.93 -73.97
N LEU A 393 96.34 18.00 -73.28
CA LEU A 393 96.51 17.45 -71.93
C LEU A 393 95.55 18.10 -70.94
N ARG A 394 95.45 19.43 -70.85
CA ARG A 394 94.45 20.09 -69.99
C ARG A 394 93.00 19.75 -70.36
N LYS A 395 92.69 19.47 -71.63
CA LYS A 395 91.38 18.94 -72.05
C LYS A 395 91.18 17.52 -71.57
N LEU A 396 92.14 16.62 -71.75
CA LEU A 396 92.09 15.25 -71.24
C LEU A 396 92.06 15.21 -69.71
N GLU A 397 92.75 16.12 -69.02
CA GLU A 397 92.72 16.32 -67.57
C GLU A 397 91.36 16.86 -67.11
N ALA A 398 90.76 17.81 -67.84
CA ALA A 398 89.42 18.33 -67.55
C ALA A 398 88.31 17.32 -67.88
N GLU A 399 88.45 16.54 -68.95
CA GLU A 399 87.56 15.43 -69.33
C GLU A 399 87.68 14.28 -68.33
N ASN A 400 88.89 13.93 -67.88
CA ASN A 400 89.10 12.93 -66.84
C ASN A 400 88.60 13.42 -65.47
N ALA A 401 88.83 14.69 -65.10
CA ALA A 401 88.25 15.29 -63.90
C ALA A 401 86.71 15.35 -63.97
N HIS A 402 86.14 15.65 -65.14
CA HIS A 402 84.70 15.59 -65.38
C HIS A 402 84.18 14.15 -65.25
N LEU A 403 84.85 13.17 -65.85
CA LEU A 403 84.48 11.75 -65.75
C LEU A 403 84.66 11.19 -64.33
N VAL A 404 85.61 11.70 -63.54
CA VAL A 404 85.76 11.37 -62.11
C VAL A 404 84.65 12.03 -61.28
N ALA A 405 84.31 13.29 -61.54
CA ALA A 405 83.19 13.98 -60.91
C ALA A 405 81.83 13.36 -61.30
N GLU A 406 81.70 12.85 -62.52
CA GLU A 406 80.53 12.13 -63.00
C GLU A 406 80.46 10.71 -62.41
N ASN A 407 81.57 9.98 -62.33
CA ASN A 407 81.59 8.68 -61.65
C ASN A 407 81.29 8.81 -60.15
N SER A 408 81.80 9.84 -59.46
CA SER A 408 81.44 10.08 -58.05
C SER A 408 79.97 10.50 -57.91
N ARG A 409 79.45 11.38 -58.80
CA ARG A 409 78.02 11.71 -58.86
C ARG A 409 77.14 10.48 -59.10
N LEU A 410 77.52 9.60 -60.03
CA LEU A 410 76.80 8.37 -60.34
C LEU A 410 76.92 7.35 -59.20
N SER A 411 78.06 7.27 -58.51
CA SER A 411 78.25 6.44 -57.32
C SER A 411 77.39 6.91 -56.15
N HIS A 412 77.34 8.22 -55.88
CA HIS A 412 76.43 8.80 -54.89
C HIS A 412 74.95 8.63 -55.28
N HIS A 413 74.62 8.71 -56.58
CA HIS A 413 73.27 8.41 -57.04
C HIS A 413 72.93 6.91 -56.85
N ALA A 414 73.87 6.01 -57.11
CA ALA A 414 73.70 4.57 -56.87
C ALA A 414 73.49 4.27 -55.38
N SER A 415 74.31 4.82 -54.48
CA SER A 415 74.12 4.64 -53.03
C SER A 415 72.78 5.20 -52.54
N ASN A 416 72.36 6.36 -53.05
CA ASN A 416 71.06 6.94 -52.72
C ASN A 416 69.90 6.07 -53.25
N VAL A 417 70.05 5.49 -54.45
CA VAL A 417 69.09 4.54 -55.03
C VAL A 417 69.09 3.20 -54.27
N GLU A 418 70.19 2.80 -53.64
CA GLU A 418 70.26 1.62 -52.77
C GLU A 418 69.59 1.87 -51.42
N LEU A 419 69.85 3.01 -50.78
CA LEU A 419 69.11 3.45 -49.59
C LEU A 419 67.60 3.52 -49.86
N LEU A 420 67.17 4.12 -50.98
CA LEU A 420 65.75 4.15 -51.38
C LEU A 420 65.16 2.75 -51.64
N LYS A 421 65.95 1.78 -52.13
CA LYS A 421 65.52 0.38 -52.25
C LYS A 421 65.40 -0.29 -50.89
N GLU A 422 66.25 0.02 -49.92
CA GLU A 422 66.19 -0.51 -48.56
C GLU A 422 65.04 0.10 -47.76
N GLU A 423 64.83 1.41 -47.85
CA GLU A 423 63.67 2.10 -47.33
C GLU A 423 62.38 1.50 -47.91
N LYS A 424 62.31 1.32 -49.25
CA LYS A 424 61.18 0.66 -49.93
C LYS A 424 60.97 -0.77 -49.42
N ARG A 425 62.01 -1.60 -49.28
CA ARG A 425 61.91 -2.94 -48.68
C ARG A 425 61.39 -2.87 -47.24
N SER A 426 61.83 -1.90 -46.44
CA SER A 426 61.38 -1.70 -45.06
C SER A 426 59.90 -1.28 -45.00
N LEU A 427 59.47 -0.43 -45.93
CA LEU A 427 58.08 0.04 -46.04
C LEU A 427 57.16 -1.05 -46.56
N GLU A 428 57.59 -1.87 -47.52
CA GLU A 428 56.86 -3.07 -47.93
C GLU A 428 56.79 -4.12 -46.81
N ALA A 429 57.85 -4.28 -46.00
CA ALA A 429 57.81 -5.17 -44.83
C ALA A 429 56.82 -4.66 -43.78
N LYS A 430 56.84 -3.36 -43.47
CA LYS A 430 55.86 -2.69 -42.61
C LYS A 430 54.43 -2.83 -43.15
N LEU A 431 54.24 -2.66 -44.46
CA LEU A 431 52.95 -2.85 -45.13
C LEU A 431 52.44 -4.28 -44.91
N ARG A 432 53.25 -5.30 -45.21
CA ARG A 432 52.89 -6.71 -44.98
C ARG A 432 52.54 -6.98 -43.51
N THR A 433 53.25 -6.39 -42.55
CA THR A 433 52.86 -6.52 -41.13
C THR A 433 51.53 -5.83 -40.80
N LEU A 434 51.28 -4.65 -41.36
CA LEU A 434 49.99 -3.95 -41.19
C LEU A 434 48.83 -4.72 -41.83
N ASP A 435 49.07 -5.38 -42.97
CA ASP A 435 48.08 -6.23 -43.62
C ASP A 435 47.78 -7.47 -42.77
N THR A 436 48.79 -8.16 -42.24
CA THR A 436 48.54 -9.26 -41.29
C THR A 436 47.84 -8.82 -39.99
N LEU A 437 48.04 -7.58 -39.55
CA LEU A 437 47.32 -7.02 -38.40
C LEU A 437 45.87 -6.63 -38.76
N ARG A 438 45.60 -6.20 -39.99
CA ARG A 438 44.23 -5.99 -40.53
C ARG A 438 43.47 -7.30 -40.61
N ASP A 439 44.11 -8.36 -41.11
CA ASP A 439 43.50 -9.70 -41.19
C ASP A 439 43.19 -10.26 -39.79
N GLN A 440 44.10 -10.09 -38.83
CA GLN A 440 43.88 -10.46 -37.42
C GLN A 440 42.77 -9.63 -36.77
N LEU A 441 42.69 -8.33 -37.06
CA LEU A 441 41.64 -7.45 -36.56
C LEU A 441 40.27 -7.84 -37.13
N ALA A 442 40.15 -8.09 -38.45
CA ALA A 442 38.92 -8.57 -39.07
C ALA A 442 38.51 -9.97 -38.53
N ALA A 443 39.47 -10.85 -38.27
CA ALA A 443 39.22 -12.15 -37.64
C ALA A 443 38.77 -12.02 -36.17
N ALA A 444 39.20 -10.98 -35.45
CA ALA A 444 38.74 -10.68 -34.10
C ALA A 444 37.35 -10.00 -34.10
N GLU A 445 37.11 -9.04 -35.00
CA GLU A 445 35.82 -8.37 -35.17
C GLU A 445 34.72 -9.37 -35.56
N THR A 446 35.00 -10.28 -36.50
CA THR A 446 34.05 -11.36 -36.85
C THR A 446 33.78 -12.27 -35.65
N GLN A 447 34.79 -12.67 -34.87
CA GLN A 447 34.57 -13.43 -33.62
C GLN A 447 33.76 -12.65 -32.57
N ILE A 448 33.93 -11.34 -32.47
CA ILE A 448 33.15 -10.48 -31.56
C ILE A 448 31.68 -10.44 -32.01
N LEU A 449 31.40 -10.25 -33.29
CA LEU A 449 30.04 -10.33 -33.85
C LEU A 449 29.43 -11.72 -33.61
N ASP A 450 30.19 -12.79 -33.89
CA ASP A 450 29.78 -14.18 -33.66
C ASP A 450 29.44 -14.45 -32.18
N LEU A 451 30.09 -13.77 -31.24
CA LEU A 451 29.81 -13.87 -29.80
C LEU A 451 28.63 -12.98 -29.39
N GLN A 452 28.48 -11.79 -29.98
CA GLN A 452 27.35 -10.90 -29.76
C GLN A 452 26.03 -11.53 -30.27
N ASP A 453 26.01 -12.13 -31.44
CA ASP A 453 24.82 -12.83 -31.95
C ASP A 453 24.45 -14.05 -31.10
N LYS A 454 25.46 -14.78 -30.60
CA LYS A 454 25.22 -15.83 -29.61
C LYS A 454 24.64 -15.25 -28.32
N GLN A 455 25.17 -14.15 -27.78
CA GLN A 455 24.62 -13.47 -26.61
C GLN A 455 23.18 -13.00 -26.85
N ASN A 456 22.90 -12.31 -27.96
CA ASN A 456 21.57 -11.85 -28.36
C ASN A 456 20.55 -13.00 -28.45
N ASN A 457 20.97 -14.17 -28.96
CA ASN A 457 20.14 -15.36 -29.02
C ASN A 457 19.91 -16.03 -27.65
N TRP A 458 20.90 -16.02 -26.75
CA TRP A 458 20.67 -16.46 -25.36
C TRP A 458 19.77 -15.48 -24.61
N ASP A 459 19.92 -14.17 -24.83
CA ASP A 459 19.06 -13.14 -24.26
C ASP A 459 17.61 -13.27 -24.77
N SER A 460 17.39 -13.53 -26.06
CA SER A 460 16.04 -13.75 -26.60
C SER A 460 15.41 -15.03 -26.04
N LEU A 461 16.16 -16.14 -25.97
CA LEU A 461 15.70 -17.41 -25.37
C LEU A 461 15.38 -17.28 -23.87
N LEU A 462 16.17 -16.51 -23.11
CA LEU A 462 15.95 -16.30 -21.67
C LEU A 462 14.79 -15.32 -21.39
N ARG A 463 14.60 -14.30 -22.23
CA ARG A 463 13.49 -13.34 -22.12
C ARG A 463 12.14 -13.92 -22.56
N ASN A 464 12.14 -14.71 -23.64
CA ASN A 464 10.91 -15.25 -24.22
C ASN A 464 10.56 -16.65 -23.71
N GLY A 465 11.55 -17.49 -23.46
CA GLY A 465 11.38 -18.94 -23.27
C GLY A 465 11.14 -19.68 -24.60
N LEU A 466 11.23 -21.01 -24.56
CA LEU A 466 10.80 -21.88 -25.65
C LEU A 466 9.26 -21.81 -25.78
N GLU A 467 8.76 -21.28 -26.90
CA GLU A 467 7.32 -20.96 -27.06
C GLU A 467 6.40 -22.18 -26.90
N THR A 468 6.84 -23.36 -27.35
CA THR A 468 6.13 -24.65 -27.17
C THR A 468 5.87 -24.95 -25.70
N ASP A 469 6.89 -24.74 -24.87
CA ASP A 469 6.90 -25.11 -23.46
C ASP A 469 6.13 -24.06 -22.64
N VAL A 470 6.22 -22.78 -23.05
CA VAL A 470 5.36 -21.70 -22.52
C VAL A 470 3.89 -22.01 -22.79
N GLN A 471 3.52 -22.42 -24.01
CA GLN A 471 2.12 -22.72 -24.38
C GLN A 471 1.58 -23.97 -23.67
N ALA A 472 2.39 -25.02 -23.54
CA ALA A 472 2.03 -26.24 -22.79
C ALA A 472 1.83 -25.95 -21.29
N ALA A 473 2.72 -25.18 -20.68
CA ALA A 473 2.61 -24.79 -19.28
C ALA A 473 1.48 -23.78 -19.02
N PHE A 474 1.22 -22.87 -19.96
CA PHE A 474 0.08 -21.94 -19.92
C PHE A 474 -1.25 -22.69 -19.93
N THR A 475 -1.44 -23.58 -20.90
CA THR A 475 -2.70 -24.35 -21.04
C THR A 475 -2.93 -25.26 -19.84
N ALA A 476 -1.89 -25.88 -19.27
CA ALA A 476 -2.01 -26.65 -18.03
C ALA A 476 -2.44 -25.80 -16.83
N ALA A 477 -1.88 -24.60 -16.66
CA ALA A 477 -2.17 -23.72 -15.51
C ALA A 477 -3.48 -22.92 -15.64
N ALA A 478 -3.91 -22.59 -16.86
CA ALA A 478 -5.11 -21.79 -17.12
C ALA A 478 -6.43 -22.52 -16.82
N ASN A 479 -6.42 -23.85 -16.79
CA ASN A 479 -7.61 -24.68 -16.54
C ASN A 479 -8.18 -24.43 -15.13
N ALA A 480 -9.38 -23.85 -15.05
CA ALA A 480 -10.01 -23.44 -13.79
C ALA A 480 -10.29 -24.62 -12.84
N ASP A 481 -10.59 -25.79 -13.39
CA ASP A 481 -10.91 -27.02 -12.64
C ASP A 481 -9.69 -27.94 -12.44
N GLY A 482 -8.54 -27.59 -13.05
CA GLY A 482 -7.32 -28.39 -12.97
C GLY A 482 -6.57 -28.20 -11.64
N GLN A 483 -5.86 -29.23 -11.18
CA GLN A 483 -4.89 -29.09 -10.09
C GLN A 483 -3.80 -28.07 -10.48
N LEU A 484 -3.31 -27.32 -9.49
CA LEU A 484 -2.25 -26.32 -9.71
C LEU A 484 -0.93 -27.02 -10.09
N PRO A 485 -0.26 -26.66 -11.20
CA PRO A 485 1.00 -27.28 -11.57
C PRO A 485 2.11 -27.02 -10.55
N LEU A 486 2.60 -28.08 -9.91
CA LEU A 486 3.71 -28.00 -8.95
C LEU A 486 5.06 -27.92 -9.68
N LEU A 487 5.57 -26.70 -9.87
CA LEU A 487 6.93 -26.51 -10.38
C LEU A 487 7.99 -26.78 -9.31
N THR A 488 8.87 -27.74 -9.59
CA THR A 488 10.06 -28.01 -8.78
C THR A 488 11.27 -27.40 -9.50
N PRO A 489 12.12 -26.60 -8.83
CA PRO A 489 13.32 -26.04 -9.46
C PRO A 489 14.33 -27.16 -9.80
N PRO A 490 15.04 -27.08 -10.95
CA PRO A 490 16.11 -28.01 -11.28
C PRO A 490 17.21 -28.02 -10.21
N GLN A 491 17.68 -29.20 -9.82
CA GLN A 491 18.80 -29.34 -8.88
C GLN A 491 20.15 -28.91 -9.49
N VAL A 492 20.25 -28.92 -10.83
CA VAL A 492 21.41 -28.43 -11.58
C VAL A 492 20.92 -27.46 -12.66
N VAL A 493 21.55 -26.29 -12.73
CA VAL A 493 21.23 -25.21 -13.66
C VAL A 493 22.20 -25.27 -14.83
N ASP A 494 21.90 -26.14 -15.78
CA ASP A 494 22.65 -26.33 -17.02
C ASP A 494 22.06 -25.51 -18.16
N ARG A 495 22.86 -25.35 -19.22
CA ARG A 495 22.50 -24.60 -20.43
C ARG A 495 21.21 -25.08 -21.11
N ASP A 496 20.88 -26.37 -20.93
CA ASP A 496 19.70 -27.02 -21.52
C ASP A 496 18.52 -27.16 -20.53
N THR A 497 18.74 -26.97 -19.22
CA THR A 497 17.69 -27.05 -18.19
C THR A 497 17.11 -25.68 -17.84
N LEU A 498 17.95 -24.63 -17.80
CA LEU A 498 17.53 -23.27 -17.50
C LEU A 498 16.45 -22.73 -18.46
N PRO A 499 16.56 -22.85 -19.80
CA PRO A 499 15.55 -22.29 -20.72
C PRO A 499 14.19 -23.00 -20.60
N LYS A 500 14.20 -24.31 -20.33
CA LYS A 500 12.99 -25.14 -20.13
C LYS A 500 12.31 -24.86 -18.80
N TYR A 501 13.08 -24.58 -17.75
CA TYR A 501 12.53 -24.14 -16.48
C TYR A 501 11.93 -22.73 -16.57
N LEU A 502 12.62 -21.80 -17.25
CA LEU A 502 12.09 -20.44 -17.44
C LEU A 502 10.86 -20.40 -18.35
N SER A 503 10.81 -21.21 -19.41
CA SER A 503 9.62 -21.31 -20.29
C SER A 503 8.41 -21.89 -19.54
N THR A 504 8.58 -22.97 -18.81
CA THR A 504 7.50 -23.58 -18.01
C THR A 504 7.06 -22.68 -16.84
N LEU A 505 8.00 -21.99 -16.17
CA LEU A 505 7.67 -20.99 -15.16
C LEU A 505 6.89 -19.80 -15.76
N ARG A 506 7.32 -19.26 -16.91
CA ARG A 506 6.63 -18.16 -17.59
C ARG A 506 5.23 -18.56 -18.06
N GLY A 507 5.10 -19.76 -18.64
CA GLY A 507 3.83 -20.33 -19.07
C GLY A 507 2.87 -20.52 -17.91
N THR A 508 3.29 -21.20 -16.83
CA THR A 508 2.43 -21.38 -15.65
C THR A 508 2.01 -20.06 -15.02
N VAL A 509 2.92 -19.09 -14.83
CA VAL A 509 2.57 -17.76 -14.28
C VAL A 509 1.52 -17.08 -15.14
N SER A 510 1.70 -17.06 -16.47
CA SER A 510 0.73 -16.45 -17.39
C SER A 510 -0.62 -17.21 -17.40
N GLY A 511 -0.61 -18.53 -17.28
CA GLY A 511 -1.82 -19.35 -17.17
C GLY A 511 -2.56 -19.14 -15.84
N LEU A 512 -1.84 -19.06 -14.72
CA LEU A 512 -2.40 -18.72 -13.42
C LEU A 512 -2.97 -17.30 -13.40
N GLU A 513 -2.32 -16.32 -14.03
CA GLU A 513 -2.90 -14.99 -14.24
C GLU A 513 -4.22 -15.05 -15.01
N ALA A 514 -4.28 -15.83 -16.10
CA ALA A 514 -5.50 -16.01 -16.88
C ALA A 514 -6.61 -16.69 -16.06
N ARG A 515 -6.28 -17.72 -15.28
CA ARG A 515 -7.19 -18.40 -14.34
C ARG A 515 -7.71 -17.45 -13.27
N CYS A 516 -6.86 -16.62 -12.67
CA CYS A 516 -7.27 -15.60 -11.70
C CYS A 516 -8.20 -14.54 -12.31
N LYS A 517 -7.91 -14.07 -13.54
CA LYS A 517 -8.77 -13.11 -14.28
C LYS A 517 -10.12 -13.73 -14.67
N ALA A 518 -10.15 -15.02 -15.02
CA ALA A 518 -11.39 -15.74 -15.28
C ALA A 518 -12.22 -15.92 -13.99
N LEU A 519 -11.57 -16.31 -12.89
CA LEU A 519 -12.22 -16.48 -11.59
C LEU A 519 -12.75 -15.15 -11.04
N SER A 520 -12.01 -14.05 -11.12
CA SER A 520 -12.51 -12.72 -10.69
C SER A 520 -13.74 -12.32 -11.50
N ALA A 521 -13.73 -12.52 -12.82
CA ALA A 521 -14.89 -12.27 -13.67
C ALA A 521 -16.10 -13.19 -13.37
N THR A 522 -15.89 -14.40 -12.85
CA THR A 522 -17.01 -15.23 -12.33
C THR A 522 -17.53 -14.72 -10.99
N VAL A 523 -16.66 -14.30 -10.08
CA VAL A 523 -17.05 -13.72 -8.79
C VAL A 523 -17.79 -12.40 -8.98
N GLU A 524 -17.40 -11.56 -9.93
CA GLU A 524 -18.12 -10.33 -10.30
C GLU A 524 -19.53 -10.62 -10.85
N LYS A 525 -19.69 -11.67 -11.68
CA LYS A 525 -21.00 -12.13 -12.17
C LYS A 525 -21.88 -12.72 -11.07
N LEU A 526 -21.29 -13.38 -10.06
CA LEU A 526 -22.03 -13.87 -8.90
C LEU A 526 -22.45 -12.72 -7.98
N ARG A 527 -21.58 -11.71 -7.78
CA ARG A 527 -21.91 -10.49 -7.03
C ARG A 527 -23.03 -9.69 -7.67
N SER A 528 -23.00 -9.48 -8.99
CA SER A 528 -24.09 -8.79 -9.68
C SER A 528 -25.39 -9.60 -9.66
N ARG A 529 -25.33 -10.93 -9.80
CA ARG A 529 -26.50 -11.80 -9.60
C ARG A 529 -27.08 -11.66 -8.19
N ASN A 530 -26.25 -11.71 -7.15
CA ASN A 530 -26.72 -11.55 -5.76
C ASN A 530 -27.38 -10.19 -5.54
N LEU A 531 -26.79 -9.11 -6.05
CA LEU A 531 -27.40 -7.77 -5.96
C LEU A 531 -28.77 -7.72 -6.68
N THR A 532 -28.92 -8.33 -7.86
CA THR A 532 -30.25 -8.41 -8.51
C THR A 532 -31.25 -9.30 -7.76
N LEU A 533 -30.80 -10.26 -6.95
CA LEU A 533 -31.65 -11.08 -6.08
C LEU A 533 -32.04 -10.32 -4.80
N GLU A 534 -31.15 -9.51 -4.24
CA GLU A 534 -31.42 -8.58 -3.13
C GLU A 534 -32.42 -7.49 -3.55
N GLU A 535 -32.28 -6.94 -4.76
CA GLU A 535 -33.28 -6.03 -5.36
C GLU A 535 -34.63 -6.73 -5.53
N GLN A 536 -34.67 -7.96 -6.08
CA GLN A 536 -35.91 -8.73 -6.25
C GLN A 536 -36.57 -9.06 -4.89
N ALA A 537 -35.80 -9.36 -3.85
CA ALA A 537 -36.32 -9.59 -2.51
C ALA A 537 -36.94 -8.33 -1.92
N GLN A 538 -36.27 -7.17 -2.01
CA GLN A 538 -36.83 -5.88 -1.59
C GLN A 538 -38.10 -5.52 -2.36
N ASP A 539 -38.17 -5.90 -3.63
CA ASP A 539 -39.33 -5.69 -4.50
C ASP A 539 -40.50 -6.65 -4.17
N VAL A 540 -40.25 -7.79 -3.52
CA VAL A 540 -41.28 -8.70 -2.95
C VAL A 540 -41.75 -8.18 -1.59
N ASP A 541 -40.83 -7.84 -0.68
CA ASP A 541 -41.09 -7.13 0.59
C ASP A 541 -42.02 -5.90 0.37
N ALA A 542 -41.75 -5.11 -0.66
CA ALA A 542 -42.52 -3.92 -1.01
C ALA A 542 -43.90 -4.22 -1.59
N LYS A 543 -44.16 -5.44 -2.08
CA LYS A 543 -45.48 -5.93 -2.51
C LYS A 543 -46.25 -6.50 -1.33
N GLU A 544 -45.62 -7.33 -0.49
CA GLU A 544 -46.22 -7.87 0.75
C GLU A 544 -46.67 -6.75 1.71
N ARG A 545 -45.86 -5.68 1.86
CA ARG A 545 -46.24 -4.51 2.66
C ARG A 545 -47.46 -3.77 2.10
N LYS A 546 -47.68 -3.78 0.77
CA LYS A 546 -48.87 -3.16 0.14
C LYS A 546 -50.11 -4.04 0.36
N THR A 547 -50.02 -5.33 0.05
CA THR A 547 -51.16 -6.26 0.25
C THR A 547 -51.55 -6.38 1.72
N ALA A 548 -50.60 -6.30 2.65
CA ALA A 548 -50.89 -6.23 4.09
C ALA A 548 -51.63 -4.94 4.49
N LEU A 549 -51.28 -3.78 3.92
CA LEU A 549 -52.00 -2.53 4.16
C LEU A 549 -53.42 -2.56 3.55
N GLU A 550 -53.56 -3.09 2.33
CA GLU A 550 -54.84 -3.30 1.65
C GLU A 550 -55.75 -4.25 2.46
N LEU A 551 -55.20 -5.35 3.00
CA LEU A 551 -55.93 -6.25 3.91
C LEU A 551 -56.37 -5.55 5.20
N ILE A 552 -55.54 -4.68 5.79
CA ILE A 552 -55.92 -3.90 6.98
C ILE A 552 -57.03 -2.90 6.64
N GLU A 553 -56.98 -2.23 5.47
CA GLU A 553 -58.05 -1.34 5.03
C GLU A 553 -59.37 -2.10 4.80
N LEU A 554 -59.32 -3.27 4.15
CA LEU A 554 -60.47 -4.15 3.97
C LEU A 554 -61.02 -4.66 5.32
N GLN A 555 -60.17 -5.03 6.28
CA GLN A 555 -60.62 -5.42 7.62
C GLN A 555 -61.26 -4.26 8.39
N THR A 556 -60.72 -3.04 8.31
CA THR A 556 -61.30 -1.88 8.99
C THR A 556 -62.60 -1.39 8.34
N THR A 557 -62.76 -1.52 7.03
CA THR A 557 -64.02 -1.22 6.34
C THR A 557 -65.09 -2.27 6.63
N LEU A 558 -64.74 -3.56 6.64
CA LEU A 558 -65.63 -4.66 7.07
C LEU A 558 -66.07 -4.49 8.55
N ALA A 559 -65.14 -4.14 9.45
CA ALA A 559 -65.48 -3.85 10.84
C ALA A 559 -66.34 -2.58 11.02
N ARG A 560 -66.34 -1.64 10.05
CA ARG A 560 -67.27 -0.50 10.01
C ARG A 560 -68.66 -0.94 9.50
N THR A 561 -68.74 -1.75 8.45
CA THR A 561 -70.03 -2.21 7.91
C THR A 561 -70.77 -3.11 8.90
N GLN A 562 -70.08 -4.03 9.59
CA GLN A 562 -70.65 -4.82 10.69
C GLN A 562 -71.19 -3.94 11.84
N LYS A 563 -70.50 -2.84 12.18
CA LYS A 563 -70.99 -1.87 13.18
C LYS A 563 -72.23 -1.11 12.71
N THR A 564 -72.34 -0.79 11.42
CA THR A 564 -73.58 -0.23 10.88
C THR A 564 -74.71 -1.25 10.80
N GLU A 565 -74.42 -2.50 10.46
CA GLU A 565 -75.40 -3.60 10.39
C GLU A 565 -75.99 -3.92 11.77
N THR A 566 -75.13 -4.09 12.79
CA THR A 566 -75.57 -4.31 14.18
C THR A 566 -76.39 -3.13 14.74
N ARG A 567 -76.07 -1.88 14.37
CA ARG A 567 -76.93 -0.71 14.69
C ARG A 567 -78.30 -0.83 14.03
N LEU A 568 -78.35 -1.10 12.72
CA LEU A 568 -79.61 -1.24 11.96
C LEU A 568 -80.45 -2.42 12.48
N ASN A 569 -79.83 -3.55 12.82
CA ASN A 569 -80.50 -4.69 13.45
C ASN A 569 -81.05 -4.34 14.85
N GLY A 570 -80.34 -3.50 15.61
CA GLY A 570 -80.83 -2.92 16.87
C GLY A 570 -82.05 -2.01 16.66
N GLU A 571 -82.01 -1.12 15.67
CA GLU A 571 -83.12 -0.23 15.29
C GLU A 571 -84.34 -1.03 14.79
N ILE A 572 -84.13 -2.06 13.97
CA ILE A 572 -85.18 -3.01 13.55
C ILE A 572 -85.77 -3.76 14.75
N SER A 573 -84.94 -4.14 15.73
CA SER A 573 -85.41 -4.80 16.97
C SER A 573 -86.26 -3.86 17.83
N GLN A 574 -85.85 -2.59 17.97
CA GLN A 574 -86.63 -1.56 18.67
C GLN A 574 -87.95 -1.26 17.97
N LEU A 575 -87.96 -1.16 16.63
CA LEU A 575 -89.17 -0.98 15.84
C LEU A 575 -90.11 -2.19 15.96
N LYS A 576 -89.59 -3.43 15.95
CA LYS A 576 -90.37 -4.65 16.20
C LYS A 576 -90.95 -4.70 17.62
N ALA A 577 -90.19 -4.28 18.64
CA ALA A 577 -90.67 -4.19 20.01
C ALA A 577 -91.76 -3.11 20.16
N MET A 578 -91.61 -1.97 19.48
CA MET A 578 -92.60 -0.90 19.44
C MET A 578 -93.89 -1.35 18.73
N LEU A 579 -93.77 -2.00 17.57
CA LEU A 579 -94.91 -2.60 16.87
C LEU A 579 -95.61 -3.65 17.72
N SER A 580 -94.88 -4.57 18.37
CA SER A 580 -95.48 -5.56 19.26
C SER A 580 -96.11 -4.94 20.52
N SER A 581 -95.58 -3.80 20.99
CA SER A 581 -96.23 -3.01 22.05
C SER A 581 -97.55 -2.40 21.56
N TYR A 582 -97.60 -1.90 20.32
CA TYR A 582 -98.85 -1.41 19.71
C TYR A 582 -99.83 -2.55 19.41
N GLU A 583 -99.39 -3.71 18.96
CA GLU A 583 -100.23 -4.91 18.79
C GLU A 583 -100.84 -5.38 20.14
N GLN A 584 -100.07 -5.31 21.22
CA GLN A 584 -100.55 -5.61 22.59
C GLN A 584 -101.50 -4.52 23.11
N GLU A 585 -101.21 -3.25 22.83
CA GLU A 585 -102.08 -2.12 23.17
C GLU A 585 -103.40 -2.17 22.38
N GLU A 586 -103.37 -2.56 21.10
CA GLU A 586 -104.54 -2.77 20.23
C GLU A 586 -105.39 -3.96 20.69
N GLN A 587 -104.75 -5.08 21.07
CA GLN A 587 -105.43 -6.24 21.68
C GLN A 587 -106.07 -5.90 23.04
N ALA A 588 -105.46 -5.02 23.83
CA ALA A 588 -106.01 -4.54 25.11
C ALA A 588 -107.10 -3.47 24.92
N HIS A 589 -106.91 -2.53 24.00
CA HIS A 589 -107.85 -1.47 23.62
C HIS A 589 -108.78 -1.91 22.49
N ASN A 590 -109.38 -3.08 22.67
CA ASN A 590 -110.34 -3.68 21.74
C ASN A 590 -111.63 -2.84 21.69
N SER A 591 -111.58 -1.77 20.89
CA SER A 591 -112.59 -0.73 20.76
C SER A 591 -112.86 -0.47 19.28
N THR A 592 -114.13 -0.54 18.91
CA THR A 592 -114.61 -0.77 17.52
C THR A 592 -114.44 0.42 16.56
N SER A 593 -113.51 1.34 16.86
CA SER A 593 -113.14 2.47 16.01
C SER A 593 -111.78 2.31 15.31
N TYR A 594 -110.95 1.34 15.71
CA TYR A 594 -109.59 1.19 15.18
C TYR A 594 -109.55 0.30 13.91
N ASP A 595 -110.34 -0.77 13.87
CA ASP A 595 -110.47 -1.69 12.72
C ASP A 595 -110.74 -0.97 11.39
N ALA A 596 -111.59 0.05 11.40
CA ALA A 596 -111.99 0.81 10.20
C ALA A 596 -110.89 1.74 9.66
N ALA A 597 -109.83 1.98 10.44
CA ALA A 597 -108.61 2.66 9.99
C ALA A 597 -107.56 1.63 9.54
N HIS A 598 -107.36 0.56 10.31
CA HIS A 598 -106.39 -0.48 9.96
C HIS A 598 -106.79 -1.26 8.71
N THR A 599 -108.05 -1.68 8.52
CA THR A 599 -108.51 -2.32 7.27
C THR A 599 -108.27 -1.46 6.03
N ARG A 600 -108.41 -0.13 6.12
CA ARG A 600 -108.07 0.78 5.02
C ARG A 600 -106.56 0.88 4.78
N ARG A 601 -105.75 0.86 5.83
CA ARG A 601 -104.29 0.91 5.70
C ARG A 601 -103.70 -0.42 5.22
N ILE A 602 -104.27 -1.54 5.66
CA ILE A 602 -104.00 -2.89 5.16
C ILE A 602 -104.36 -2.96 3.68
N ALA A 603 -105.57 -2.57 3.28
CA ALA A 603 -105.96 -2.55 1.86
C ALA A 603 -105.03 -1.67 0.98
N LEU A 604 -104.58 -0.50 1.48
CA LEU A 604 -103.59 0.31 0.77
C LEU A 604 -102.24 -0.41 0.63
N LEU A 605 -101.70 -0.94 1.74
CA LEU A 605 -100.46 -1.70 1.76
C LEU A 605 -100.54 -2.99 0.92
N GLU A 606 -101.72 -3.63 0.84
CA GLU A 606 -101.99 -4.77 -0.04
C GLU A 606 -101.94 -4.35 -1.51
N THR A 607 -102.54 -3.22 -1.91
CA THR A 607 -102.39 -2.73 -3.29
C THR A 607 -100.97 -2.27 -3.62
N GLU A 608 -100.18 -1.86 -2.63
CA GLU A 608 -98.74 -1.55 -2.80
C GLU A 608 -97.91 -2.83 -2.90
N LEU A 609 -98.25 -3.87 -2.12
CA LEU A 609 -97.66 -5.21 -2.24
C LEU A 609 -98.02 -5.89 -3.57
N GLU A 610 -99.23 -5.70 -4.10
CA GLU A 610 -99.62 -6.23 -5.41
C GLU A 610 -98.91 -5.51 -6.55
N LYS A 611 -98.74 -4.18 -6.49
CA LYS A 611 -97.88 -3.44 -7.44
C LYS A 611 -96.44 -3.92 -7.35
N ALA A 612 -95.88 -4.02 -6.14
CA ALA A 612 -94.53 -4.55 -5.95
C ALA A 612 -94.40 -6.00 -6.43
N ARG A 613 -95.44 -6.84 -6.33
CA ARG A 613 -95.47 -8.20 -6.87
C ARG A 613 -95.54 -8.21 -8.41
N THR A 614 -96.37 -7.38 -9.04
CA THR A 614 -96.42 -7.32 -10.52
C THR A 614 -95.14 -6.71 -11.10
N GLU A 615 -94.52 -5.74 -10.42
CA GLU A 615 -93.20 -5.21 -10.76
C GLU A 615 -92.11 -6.27 -10.59
N ASN A 616 -92.09 -7.01 -9.48
CA ASN A 616 -91.15 -8.13 -9.29
C ASN A 616 -91.39 -9.28 -10.29
N MET A 617 -92.64 -9.57 -10.67
CA MET A 617 -92.93 -10.53 -11.75
C MET A 617 -92.46 -10.01 -13.11
N GLY A 618 -92.64 -8.72 -13.41
CA GLY A 618 -92.13 -8.08 -14.62
C GLY A 618 -90.60 -8.08 -14.69
N LEU A 619 -89.92 -7.88 -13.55
CA LEU A 619 -88.46 -8.00 -13.43
C LEU A 619 -88.00 -9.45 -13.52
N ALA A 620 -88.73 -10.40 -12.92
CA ALA A 620 -88.45 -11.83 -13.05
C ALA A 620 -88.61 -12.32 -14.49
N GLU A 621 -89.66 -11.88 -15.20
CA GLU A 621 -89.83 -12.12 -16.64
C GLU A 621 -88.71 -11.50 -17.48
N GLN A 622 -88.22 -10.30 -17.12
CA GLN A 622 -87.08 -9.67 -17.80
C GLN A 622 -85.78 -10.46 -17.55
N LEU A 623 -85.54 -10.90 -16.32
CA LEU A 623 -84.42 -11.78 -15.97
C LEU A 623 -84.52 -13.14 -16.67
N GLU A 624 -85.72 -13.71 -16.83
CA GLU A 624 -85.94 -14.97 -17.53
C GLU A 624 -85.75 -14.83 -19.06
N LYS A 625 -86.14 -13.68 -19.64
CA LYS A 625 -85.87 -13.34 -21.04
C LYS A 625 -84.37 -13.12 -21.28
N LEU A 626 -83.68 -12.48 -20.32
CA LEU A 626 -82.22 -12.32 -20.35
C LEU A 626 -81.48 -13.66 -20.18
N SER A 627 -81.90 -14.54 -19.26
CA SER A 627 -81.27 -15.84 -19.06
C SER A 627 -81.46 -16.77 -20.28
N LYS A 628 -82.64 -16.75 -20.92
CA LYS A 628 -82.86 -17.44 -22.21
C LYS A 628 -81.91 -16.89 -23.30
N SER A 629 -81.74 -15.57 -23.40
CA SER A 629 -80.79 -14.96 -24.34
C SER A 629 -79.30 -15.22 -24.04
N LEU A 630 -78.99 -15.68 -22.82
CA LEU A 630 -77.65 -16.12 -22.41
C LEU A 630 -77.44 -17.60 -22.75
N ALA A 631 -78.40 -18.46 -22.41
CA ALA A 631 -78.38 -19.88 -22.77
C ALA A 631 -78.30 -20.12 -24.28
N GLU A 632 -78.99 -19.30 -25.10
CA GLU A 632 -78.90 -19.35 -26.58
C GLU A 632 -77.51 -18.99 -27.15
N LYS A 633 -76.61 -18.40 -26.33
CA LYS A 633 -75.19 -18.20 -26.69
C LYS A 633 -74.31 -19.37 -26.26
N GLU A 634 -74.65 -20.04 -25.17
CA GLU A 634 -73.88 -21.16 -24.61
C GLU A 634 -74.09 -22.45 -25.41
N THR A 635 -75.28 -22.68 -25.98
CA THR A 635 -75.60 -23.88 -26.78
C THR A 635 -74.95 -23.92 -28.18
N LYS A 636 -73.77 -23.32 -28.35
CA LYS A 636 -72.99 -23.28 -29.61
C LYS A 636 -71.50 -23.66 -29.46
N SER A 637 -71.08 -24.11 -28.29
CA SER A 637 -69.80 -24.82 -28.12
C SER A 637 -70.02 -26.34 -28.21
N ASP A 638 -69.06 -27.06 -28.80
CA ASP A 638 -69.19 -28.50 -29.05
C ASP A 638 -69.17 -29.32 -27.75
N SER A 639 -70.18 -30.17 -27.58
CA SER A 639 -70.51 -30.86 -26.32
C SER A 639 -69.53 -31.98 -25.90
N THR A 640 -68.50 -32.27 -26.70
CA THR A 640 -67.46 -33.25 -26.38
C THR A 640 -66.22 -32.62 -25.74
N GLN A 641 -65.81 -31.42 -26.14
CA GLN A 641 -64.66 -30.74 -25.52
C GLN A 641 -64.98 -30.25 -24.11
N GLY A 642 -66.24 -29.90 -23.83
CA GLY A 642 -66.66 -29.41 -22.52
C GLY A 642 -66.43 -30.40 -21.36
N GLN A 643 -66.54 -31.71 -21.60
CA GLN A 643 -66.41 -32.72 -20.54
C GLN A 643 -64.94 -33.05 -20.19
N GLU A 644 -64.05 -33.06 -21.19
CA GLU A 644 -62.61 -33.22 -20.94
C GLU A 644 -62.03 -31.96 -20.27
N LEU A 645 -62.48 -30.77 -20.71
CA LEU A 645 -62.09 -29.50 -20.09
C LEU A 645 -62.64 -29.33 -18.67
N SER A 646 -63.87 -29.79 -18.38
CA SER A 646 -64.41 -29.74 -17.00
C SER A 646 -63.66 -30.69 -16.06
N ALA A 647 -63.32 -31.90 -16.50
CA ALA A 647 -62.57 -32.85 -15.68
C ALA A 647 -61.14 -32.37 -15.37
N GLU A 648 -60.46 -31.74 -16.33
CA GLU A 648 -59.14 -31.15 -16.09
C GLU A 648 -59.23 -29.85 -15.28
N LEU A 649 -60.32 -29.07 -15.41
CA LEU A 649 -60.59 -27.94 -14.51
C LEU A 649 -60.79 -28.39 -13.07
N GLU A 650 -61.64 -29.38 -12.79
CA GLU A 650 -61.81 -29.94 -11.44
C GLU A 650 -60.48 -30.47 -10.86
N ARG A 651 -59.64 -31.10 -11.69
CA ARG A 651 -58.31 -31.56 -11.30
C ARG A 651 -57.37 -30.41 -10.96
N LEU A 652 -57.35 -29.35 -11.76
CA LEU A 652 -56.53 -28.16 -11.55
C LEU A 652 -57.04 -27.30 -10.37
N GLU A 653 -58.34 -27.24 -10.12
CA GLU A 653 -58.94 -26.58 -8.97
C GLU A 653 -58.61 -27.32 -7.67
N ALA A 654 -58.66 -28.67 -7.67
CA ALA A 654 -58.20 -29.47 -6.54
C ALA A 654 -56.69 -29.30 -6.30
N GLU A 655 -55.86 -29.34 -7.35
CA GLU A 655 -54.42 -29.12 -7.24
C GLU A 655 -54.11 -27.71 -6.69
N LYS A 656 -54.76 -26.67 -7.24
CA LYS A 656 -54.71 -25.28 -6.77
C LYS A 656 -55.11 -25.16 -5.30
N ALA A 657 -56.21 -25.79 -4.87
CA ALA A 657 -56.63 -25.76 -3.47
C ALA A 657 -55.58 -26.39 -2.52
N THR A 658 -54.91 -27.47 -2.92
CA THR A 658 -53.81 -28.04 -2.12
C THR A 658 -52.55 -27.17 -2.12
N LEU A 659 -52.31 -26.38 -3.16
CA LEU A 659 -51.22 -25.42 -3.21
C LEU A 659 -51.52 -24.17 -2.38
N GLU A 660 -52.74 -23.63 -2.44
CA GLU A 660 -53.20 -22.53 -1.59
C GLU A 660 -53.17 -22.90 -0.09
N ALA A 661 -53.56 -24.14 0.25
CA ALA A 661 -53.39 -24.68 1.60
C ALA A 661 -51.91 -24.68 2.05
N LYS A 662 -50.99 -25.23 1.23
CA LYS A 662 -49.55 -25.25 1.54
C LYS A 662 -48.94 -23.85 1.62
N VAL A 663 -49.37 -22.92 0.76
CA VAL A 663 -48.93 -21.52 0.81
C VAL A 663 -49.37 -20.89 2.13
N SER A 664 -50.64 -21.02 2.52
CA SER A 664 -51.11 -20.49 3.81
C SER A 664 -50.42 -21.14 5.03
N GLU A 665 -50.08 -22.43 4.97
CA GLU A 665 -49.29 -23.09 6.01
C GLU A 665 -47.87 -22.51 6.09
N MET A 666 -47.18 -22.37 4.95
CA MET A 666 -45.86 -21.75 4.85
C MET A 666 -45.86 -20.29 5.30
N GLU A 667 -46.81 -19.47 4.86
CA GLU A 667 -47.01 -18.08 5.32
C GLU A 667 -47.25 -18.01 6.83
N SER A 668 -48.08 -18.91 7.38
CA SER A 668 -48.32 -18.97 8.82
C SER A 668 -47.02 -19.29 9.58
N SER A 669 -46.23 -20.24 9.09
CA SER A 669 -44.95 -20.63 9.67
C SER A 669 -43.93 -19.49 9.60
N MET A 670 -43.83 -18.80 8.46
CA MET A 670 -42.96 -17.64 8.26
C MET A 670 -43.37 -16.49 9.18
N SER A 671 -44.66 -16.20 9.30
CA SER A 671 -45.18 -15.21 10.25
C SER A 671 -44.91 -15.58 11.71
N SER A 672 -44.82 -16.87 12.04
CA SER A 672 -44.46 -17.32 13.39
C SER A 672 -42.96 -17.15 13.66
N LEU A 673 -42.11 -17.46 12.66
CA LEU A 673 -40.66 -17.38 12.76
C LEU A 673 -40.18 -15.92 12.78
N THR A 674 -40.79 -15.03 11.99
CA THR A 674 -40.52 -13.58 12.03
C THR A 674 -40.88 -12.97 13.38
N ARG A 675 -42.01 -13.40 14.01
CA ARG A 675 -42.36 -12.95 15.37
C ARG A 675 -41.36 -13.45 16.43
N GLN A 676 -40.85 -14.67 16.28
CA GLN A 676 -39.79 -15.20 17.14
C GLN A 676 -38.49 -14.41 16.95
N MET A 677 -38.06 -14.20 15.69
CA MET A 677 -36.90 -13.38 15.32
C MET A 677 -36.98 -11.97 15.94
N GLU A 678 -38.11 -11.28 15.77
CA GLU A 678 -38.36 -9.97 16.40
C GLU A 678 -38.25 -10.02 17.93
N SER A 679 -38.77 -11.07 18.57
CA SER A 679 -38.71 -11.21 20.03
C SER A 679 -37.26 -11.42 20.50
N MET A 680 -36.52 -12.32 19.85
CA MET A 680 -35.12 -12.59 20.16
C MET A 680 -34.21 -11.39 19.87
N LEU A 681 -34.53 -10.57 18.87
CA LEU A 681 -33.82 -9.31 18.59
C LEU A 681 -34.06 -8.28 19.71
N LYS A 682 -35.33 -8.06 20.10
CA LYS A 682 -35.68 -7.13 21.20
C LYS A 682 -35.09 -7.58 22.54
N GLU A 683 -35.03 -8.88 22.79
CA GLU A 683 -34.34 -9.45 23.96
C GLU A 683 -32.83 -9.21 23.89
N ASN A 684 -32.18 -9.53 22.76
CA ASN A 684 -30.75 -9.25 22.55
C ASN A 684 -30.40 -7.77 22.73
N GLU A 685 -31.17 -6.84 22.14
CA GLU A 685 -30.99 -5.40 22.34
C GLU A 685 -31.06 -5.03 23.82
N SER A 686 -32.04 -5.57 24.56
CA SER A 686 -32.17 -5.33 25.99
C SER A 686 -30.96 -5.86 26.78
N LEU A 687 -30.42 -7.02 26.43
CA LEU A 687 -29.22 -7.59 27.04
C LEU A 687 -27.97 -6.77 26.71
N TRP A 688 -27.80 -6.33 25.46
CA TRP A 688 -26.72 -5.44 25.04
C TRP A 688 -26.75 -4.10 25.78
N PHE A 689 -27.93 -3.49 25.97
CA PHE A 689 -28.06 -2.27 26.77
C PHE A 689 -27.70 -2.48 28.25
N ARG A 690 -28.00 -3.65 28.82
CA ARG A 690 -27.67 -3.99 30.22
C ARG A 690 -26.17 -4.27 30.40
N VAL A 691 -25.56 -5.05 29.50
CA VAL A 691 -24.10 -5.25 29.45
C VAL A 691 -23.37 -3.92 29.24
N GLY A 692 -23.86 -3.06 28.34
CA GLY A 692 -23.33 -1.71 28.10
C GLY A 692 -23.44 -0.75 29.29
N ARG A 693 -24.37 -1.00 30.22
CA ARG A 693 -24.48 -0.29 31.52
C ARG A 693 -23.58 -0.87 32.61
N GLY A 694 -22.98 -2.04 32.40
CA GLY A 694 -22.19 -2.76 33.40
C GLY A 694 -23.01 -3.67 34.32
N GLU A 695 -24.25 -4.02 33.94
CA GLU A 695 -25.12 -4.97 34.66
C GLU A 695 -24.71 -6.44 34.38
N PHE A 696 -23.45 -6.79 34.66
CA PHE A 696 -22.91 -8.15 34.59
C PHE A 696 -22.23 -8.54 35.90
N ASP A 697 -22.16 -9.84 36.19
CA ASP A 697 -21.54 -10.36 37.42
C ASP A 697 -20.01 -10.18 37.39
N GLN A 698 -19.53 -9.03 37.88
CA GLN A 698 -18.11 -8.63 37.81
C GLN A 698 -17.15 -9.58 38.56
N GLU A 699 -17.69 -10.44 39.43
CA GLU A 699 -16.95 -11.51 40.13
C GLU A 699 -16.71 -12.75 39.25
N ARG A 700 -17.58 -13.00 38.26
CA ARG A 700 -17.58 -14.21 37.41
C ARG A 700 -17.27 -13.95 35.95
N GLN A 701 -17.55 -12.74 35.47
CA GLN A 701 -17.35 -12.31 34.09
C GLN A 701 -16.55 -11.00 34.05
N ARG A 702 -15.67 -10.85 33.06
CA ARG A 702 -14.88 -9.62 32.87
C ARG A 702 -14.85 -9.22 31.41
N CYS A 703 -15.38 -8.04 31.09
CA CYS A 703 -15.32 -7.50 29.74
C CYS A 703 -13.88 -7.41 29.23
N LEU A 704 -13.62 -8.02 28.08
CA LEU A 704 -12.32 -7.94 27.40
C LEU A 704 -12.18 -6.59 26.71
N VAL A 705 -11.23 -5.79 27.17
CA VAL A 705 -10.86 -4.49 26.61
C VAL A 705 -9.40 -4.54 26.20
N LEU A 706 -9.04 -3.87 25.11
CA LEU A 706 -7.64 -3.73 24.67
C LEU A 706 -6.77 -3.23 25.84
N SER A 707 -5.67 -3.93 26.13
CA SER A 707 -4.77 -3.64 27.24
C SER A 707 -4.20 -2.21 27.24
N ALA A 708 -4.11 -1.61 26.05
CA ALA A 708 -3.83 -0.20 25.83
C ALA A 708 -4.90 0.43 24.92
N ASN A 709 -6.17 0.41 25.33
CA ASN A 709 -7.25 1.07 24.61
C ASN A 709 -7.01 2.60 24.56
N PRO A 710 -6.80 3.21 23.36
CA PRO A 710 -6.54 4.64 23.26
C PRO A 710 -7.75 5.49 23.70
N VAL A 711 -8.97 4.98 23.53
CA VAL A 711 -10.19 5.67 23.97
C VAL A 711 -10.30 5.69 25.50
N SER A 712 -9.91 4.61 26.19
CA SER A 712 -9.90 4.63 27.66
C SER A 712 -8.76 5.49 28.20
N GLN A 713 -7.60 5.52 27.54
CA GLN A 713 -6.49 6.42 27.91
C GLN A 713 -6.85 7.89 27.72
N ASP A 714 -7.50 8.26 26.61
CA ASP A 714 -8.00 9.61 26.36
C ASP A 714 -9.12 9.98 27.35
N LEU A 715 -10.08 9.08 27.62
CA LEU A 715 -11.09 9.29 28.67
C LEU A 715 -10.49 9.42 30.07
N ASP A 716 -9.44 8.66 30.40
CA ASP A 716 -8.72 8.77 31.67
C ASP A 716 -7.94 10.08 31.78
N LEU A 717 -7.30 10.53 30.71
CA LEU A 717 -6.64 11.83 30.65
C LEU A 717 -7.66 12.96 30.80
N ARG A 718 -8.78 12.92 30.05
CA ARG A 718 -9.89 13.88 30.17
C ARG A 718 -10.54 13.86 31.55
N ARG A 719 -10.66 12.70 32.20
CA ARG A 719 -11.14 12.58 33.59
C ARG A 719 -10.14 13.23 34.55
N ARG A 720 -8.85 12.86 34.49
CA ARG A 720 -7.80 13.45 35.33
C ARG A 720 -7.70 14.97 35.17
N THR A 721 -7.76 15.51 33.95
CA THR A 721 -7.76 16.97 33.75
C THR A 721 -9.05 17.62 34.23
N MET A 722 -10.23 17.05 33.95
CA MET A 722 -11.50 17.56 34.48
C MET A 722 -11.59 17.50 36.01
N ASP A 723 -11.01 16.49 36.64
CA ASP A 723 -11.03 16.32 38.10
C ASP A 723 -9.97 17.21 38.78
N ALA A 724 -8.80 17.39 38.17
CA ALA A 724 -7.84 18.41 38.58
C ALA A 724 -8.43 19.83 38.46
N LEU A 725 -9.08 20.15 37.34
CA LEU A 725 -9.77 21.44 37.15
C LEU A 725 -10.96 21.61 38.10
N LYS A 726 -11.68 20.55 38.48
CA LYS A 726 -12.71 20.61 39.54
C LYS A 726 -12.09 20.86 40.91
N ALA A 727 -10.99 20.21 41.25
CA ALA A 727 -10.27 20.41 42.52
C ALA A 727 -9.71 21.85 42.60
N GLU A 728 -9.14 22.35 41.51
CA GLU A 728 -8.71 23.74 41.37
C GLU A 728 -9.89 24.70 41.55
N ASN A 729 -10.97 24.54 40.77
CA ASN A 729 -12.18 25.37 40.91
C ASN A 729 -12.79 25.29 42.32
N ALA A 730 -12.77 24.13 42.98
CA ALA A 730 -13.23 23.99 44.37
C ALA A 730 -12.32 24.76 45.34
N SER A 731 -11.00 24.70 45.16
CA SER A 731 -10.04 25.47 45.97
C SER A 731 -10.16 26.98 45.75
N LEU A 732 -10.39 27.41 44.50
CA LEU A 732 -10.64 28.82 44.14
C LEU A 732 -11.98 29.31 44.69
N LEU A 733 -13.05 28.51 44.58
CA LEU A 733 -14.35 28.84 45.17
C LEU A 733 -14.31 28.91 46.70
N ALA A 734 -13.58 28.00 47.35
CA ALA A 734 -13.35 28.07 48.79
C ALA A 734 -12.60 29.35 49.18
N ARG A 735 -11.56 29.75 48.42
CA ARG A 735 -10.82 31.00 48.66
C ARG A 735 -11.66 32.24 48.35
N VAL A 736 -12.51 32.22 47.34
CA VAL A 736 -13.48 33.30 47.05
C VAL A 736 -14.52 33.41 48.17
N GLN A 737 -14.99 32.29 48.73
CA GLN A 737 -15.87 32.28 49.90
C GLN A 737 -15.16 32.86 51.13
N GLU A 738 -13.94 32.44 51.43
CA GLU A 738 -13.12 32.97 52.53
C GLU A 738 -12.89 34.49 52.39
N LEU A 739 -12.49 34.96 51.21
CA LEU A 739 -12.30 36.38 50.91
C LEU A 739 -13.62 37.16 50.95
N SER A 740 -14.75 36.56 50.54
CA SER A 740 -16.06 37.21 50.64
C SER A 740 -16.56 37.29 52.08
N CYS A 741 -16.30 36.29 52.93
CA CYS A 741 -16.56 36.36 54.37
C CYS A 741 -15.70 37.45 55.04
N LEU A 742 -14.42 37.56 54.67
CA LEU A 742 -13.54 38.64 55.14
C LEU A 742 -14.03 40.02 54.68
N ALA A 743 -14.58 40.14 53.47
CA ALA A 743 -15.15 41.39 52.96
C ALA A 743 -16.54 41.73 53.55
N SER A 744 -17.38 40.73 53.84
CA SER A 744 -18.68 40.94 54.48
C SER A 744 -18.58 41.25 55.97
N ASN A 745 -17.56 40.76 56.67
CA ASN A 745 -17.26 41.13 58.06
C ASN A 745 -16.59 42.51 58.18
N SER A 746 -17.05 43.50 57.40
CA SER A 746 -16.53 44.87 57.38
C SER A 746 -17.01 45.73 58.59
N THR A 747 -17.15 45.11 59.77
CA THR A 747 -17.24 45.81 61.07
C THR A 747 -16.41 45.04 62.10
N CYS A 748 -15.65 45.79 62.92
CA CYS A 748 -14.69 45.32 63.93
C CYS A 748 -13.35 44.71 63.43
N ALA A 749 -12.40 45.62 63.21
CA ALA A 749 -11.08 45.61 63.87
C ALA A 749 -10.02 44.53 63.52
N THR A 750 -9.15 44.89 62.57
CA THR A 750 -7.67 44.91 62.76
C THR A 750 -6.99 43.74 63.48
N ALA A 751 -6.53 42.75 62.69
CA ALA A 751 -5.30 42.00 62.97
C ALA A 751 -4.61 41.60 61.65
N SER A 752 -3.27 41.59 61.64
CA SER A 752 -2.41 41.05 60.56
C SER A 752 -2.68 41.50 59.11
N ALA A 753 -2.56 42.79 58.84
CA ALA A 753 -2.16 43.28 57.52
C ALA A 753 -0.63 43.11 57.31
N VAL A 754 -0.11 41.88 57.45
CA VAL A 754 1.33 41.56 57.32
C VAL A 754 1.52 40.20 56.62
N THR A 755 1.43 40.22 55.29
CA THR A 755 2.40 39.66 54.31
C THR A 755 1.78 39.78 52.93
N GLY A 756 2.31 40.67 52.10
CA GLY A 756 1.96 40.77 50.67
C GLY A 756 2.61 39.69 49.82
N GLU A 757 2.72 38.46 50.33
CA GLU A 757 3.24 37.32 49.57
C GLU A 757 2.13 36.73 48.70
N ALA A 758 2.43 36.46 47.43
CA ALA A 758 1.52 35.81 46.51
C ALA A 758 1.41 34.31 46.87
N LEU A 759 0.58 34.00 47.87
CA LEU A 759 0.40 32.65 48.40
C LEU A 759 -0.29 31.75 47.35
N VAL A 760 0.54 31.10 46.54
CA VAL A 760 0.13 30.19 45.46
C VAL A 760 -0.79 29.08 45.99
N PRO A 761 -1.93 28.78 45.34
CA PRO A 761 -2.82 27.71 45.77
C PRO A 761 -2.08 26.37 45.91
N GLN A 762 -2.40 25.61 46.96
CA GLN A 762 -1.72 24.34 47.25
C GLN A 762 -1.85 23.34 46.08
N SER A 763 -2.98 23.34 45.38
CA SER A 763 -3.21 22.61 44.13
C SER A 763 -2.21 22.95 43.02
N VAL A 764 -1.84 24.22 42.86
CA VAL A 764 -0.82 24.65 41.89
C VAL A 764 0.57 24.21 42.34
N VAL A 765 0.87 24.26 43.64
CA VAL A 765 2.14 23.74 44.20
C VAL A 765 2.24 22.21 44.04
N GLU A 766 1.14 21.48 44.18
CA GLU A 766 1.07 20.03 43.96
C GLU A 766 1.22 19.66 42.48
N ASN A 767 0.54 20.38 41.58
CA ASN A 767 0.73 20.23 40.14
C ASN A 767 2.20 20.46 39.75
N LEU A 768 2.81 21.57 40.19
CA LEU A 768 4.24 21.86 39.96
C LEU A 768 5.18 20.79 40.56
N ARG A 769 4.83 20.19 41.71
CA ARG A 769 5.58 19.04 42.26
C ARG A 769 5.44 17.80 41.39
N SER A 770 4.25 17.50 40.87
CA SER A 770 4.05 16.36 39.97
C SER A 770 4.78 16.56 38.64
N ASP A 771 4.76 17.76 38.06
CA ASP A 771 5.52 18.13 36.87
C ASP A 771 7.04 18.02 37.11
N LEU A 772 7.53 18.47 38.27
CA LEU A 772 8.94 18.30 38.64
C LEU A 772 9.33 16.81 38.75
N THR A 773 8.50 15.94 39.33
CA THR A 773 8.80 14.50 39.36
C THR A 773 8.73 13.85 37.97
N ALA A 774 7.79 14.25 37.11
CA ALA A 774 7.72 13.80 35.73
C ALA A 774 8.94 14.25 34.91
N LEU A 775 9.40 15.49 35.11
CA LEU A 775 10.63 16.02 34.51
C LEU A 775 11.87 15.30 35.03
N GLN A 776 11.96 15.00 36.34
CA GLN A 776 13.05 14.21 36.91
C GLN A 776 13.11 12.79 36.33
N LEU A 777 11.97 12.10 36.16
CA LEU A 777 11.89 10.81 35.46
C LEU A 777 12.28 10.94 33.97
N SER A 778 11.89 12.04 33.33
CA SER A 778 12.28 12.37 31.95
C SER A 778 13.78 12.68 31.79
N ILE A 779 14.43 13.23 32.83
CA ILE A 779 15.88 13.44 32.88
C ILE A 779 16.59 12.10 33.12
N ALA A 780 16.20 11.35 34.15
CA ALA A 780 16.78 10.04 34.47
C ALA A 780 16.69 9.03 33.30
N SER A 781 15.62 9.07 32.51
CA SER A 781 15.50 8.26 31.29
C SER A 781 16.43 8.72 30.16
N LYS A 782 16.64 10.03 29.98
CA LYS A 782 17.64 10.58 29.04
C LYS A 782 19.07 10.28 29.49
N ASP A 783 19.38 10.38 30.79
CA ASP A 783 20.68 10.02 31.34
C ASP A 783 20.97 8.52 31.17
N LYS A 784 19.97 7.66 31.41
CA LYS A 784 20.05 6.22 31.11
C LYS A 784 20.26 5.94 29.62
N ALA A 785 19.67 6.75 28.72
CA ALA A 785 19.92 6.66 27.28
C ALA A 785 21.34 7.15 26.92
N MET A 786 21.83 8.26 27.50
CA MET A 786 23.19 8.76 27.31
C MET A 786 24.25 7.78 27.86
N LEU A 787 24.01 7.15 29.00
CA LEU A 787 24.89 6.12 29.56
C LEU A 787 24.95 4.90 28.64
N ARG A 788 23.80 4.42 28.13
CA ARG A 788 23.75 3.36 27.12
C ARG A 788 24.47 3.74 25.82
N LEU A 789 24.29 4.97 25.34
CA LEU A 789 24.97 5.46 24.13
C LEU A 789 26.50 5.54 24.34
N LYS A 790 26.95 6.05 25.50
CA LYS A 790 28.37 6.03 25.90
C LYS A 790 28.91 4.61 25.98
N GLN A 791 28.19 3.67 26.58
CA GLN A 791 28.57 2.25 26.65
C GLN A 791 28.69 1.62 25.26
N VAL A 792 27.70 1.80 24.37
CA VAL A 792 27.73 1.28 22.99
C VAL A 792 28.85 1.92 22.17
N PHE A 793 29.08 3.23 22.30
CA PHE A 793 30.18 3.92 21.64
C PHE A 793 31.55 3.44 22.15
N SER A 794 31.72 3.28 23.46
CA SER A 794 32.95 2.71 24.06
C SER A 794 33.17 1.26 23.62
N ALA A 795 32.13 0.44 23.56
CA ALA A 795 32.21 -0.94 23.09
C ALA A 795 32.63 -1.00 21.61
N LYS A 796 31.97 -0.27 20.72
CA LYS A 796 32.36 -0.19 19.30
C LYS A 796 33.75 0.42 19.10
N ALA A 797 34.13 1.42 19.90
CA ALA A 797 35.47 1.98 19.85
C ALA A 797 36.54 0.99 20.36
N ASN A 798 36.19 0.05 21.25
CA ASN A 798 37.07 -1.06 21.62
C ASN A 798 37.16 -2.09 20.49
N GLU A 799 36.03 -2.52 19.94
CA GLU A 799 35.91 -3.40 18.76
C GLU A 799 36.77 -2.90 17.59
N PHE A 800 36.67 -1.61 17.22
CA PHE A 800 37.54 -1.00 16.21
C PHE A 800 39.02 -1.00 16.59
N ARG A 801 39.37 -0.74 17.86
CA ARG A 801 40.77 -0.75 18.32
C ARG A 801 41.36 -2.17 18.38
N GLU A 802 40.53 -3.18 18.63
CA GLU A 802 40.89 -4.60 18.61
C GLU A 802 41.03 -5.11 17.15
N ALA A 803 40.10 -4.74 16.26
CA ALA A 803 40.20 -5.01 14.83
C ALA A 803 41.46 -4.38 14.20
N ILE A 804 41.77 -3.11 14.53
CA ILE A 804 43.00 -2.45 14.05
C ILE A 804 44.25 -3.14 14.63
N GLN A 805 44.23 -3.53 15.91
CA GLN A 805 45.34 -4.30 16.50
C GLN A 805 45.52 -5.66 15.81
N SER A 806 44.43 -6.34 15.42
CA SER A 806 44.46 -7.67 14.80
C SER A 806 44.80 -7.66 13.31
N LEU A 807 44.41 -6.63 12.55
CA LEU A 807 44.72 -6.53 11.11
C LEU A 807 46.09 -5.91 10.86
N PHE A 808 46.43 -4.83 11.58
CA PHE A 808 47.61 -4.01 11.29
C PHE A 808 48.75 -4.17 12.31
N GLY A 809 48.57 -4.95 13.38
CA GLY A 809 49.58 -5.11 14.43
C GLY A 809 49.89 -3.83 15.22
N TYR A 810 48.95 -2.88 15.27
CA TYR A 810 49.12 -1.61 16.00
C TYR A 810 47.97 -1.36 16.99
N LYS A 811 48.31 -1.32 18.28
CA LYS A 811 47.39 -0.94 19.35
C LYS A 811 47.28 0.58 19.42
N VAL A 812 46.12 1.11 19.02
CA VAL A 812 45.81 2.55 19.00
C VAL A 812 45.37 3.04 20.39
N LYS A 813 45.99 4.09 20.90
CA LYS A 813 45.51 4.87 22.06
C LYS A 813 45.39 6.35 21.70
N PHE A 814 44.20 6.91 21.87
CA PHE A 814 43.98 8.35 21.77
C PHE A 814 44.44 9.03 23.07
N LEU A 815 45.14 10.16 22.95
CA LEU A 815 45.55 11.01 24.07
C LEU A 815 44.70 12.28 24.09
N GLU A 816 44.51 12.85 25.27
CA GLU A 816 43.63 14.02 25.52
C GLU A 816 44.01 15.24 24.66
N ASN A 817 45.29 15.39 24.33
CA ASN A 817 45.82 16.45 23.46
C ASN A 817 45.53 16.24 21.95
N GLY A 818 44.55 15.40 21.58
CA GLY A 818 44.22 15.03 20.20
C GLY A 818 45.25 14.13 19.49
N LYS A 819 46.35 13.76 20.17
CA LYS A 819 47.45 12.98 19.58
C LYS A 819 47.15 11.49 19.65
N VAL A 820 47.54 10.74 18.62
CA VAL A 820 47.31 9.29 18.53
C VAL A 820 48.61 8.55 18.83
N LYS A 821 48.65 7.80 19.93
CA LYS A 821 49.75 6.90 20.27
C LYS A 821 49.47 5.51 19.67
N LEU A 822 50.12 5.20 18.56
CA LEU A 822 50.25 3.83 18.05
C LEU A 822 51.31 3.09 18.87
N THR A 823 51.07 1.81 19.15
CA THR A 823 52.05 0.93 19.80
C THR A 823 52.06 -0.38 19.01
N SER A 824 53.21 -0.83 18.48
CA SER A 824 53.23 -2.11 17.74
C SER A 824 52.88 -3.28 18.68
N THR A 825 52.34 -4.37 18.14
CA THR A 825 52.20 -5.65 18.84
C THR A 825 53.53 -6.38 18.97
N HIS A 826 54.47 -6.16 18.05
CA HIS A 826 55.70 -6.96 17.90
C HIS A 826 56.88 -6.40 18.70
N ASN A 827 56.65 -6.05 19.97
CA ASN A 827 57.73 -5.54 20.85
C ASN A 827 58.53 -6.68 21.48
N ARG A 828 59.85 -6.52 21.54
CA ARG A 828 60.78 -7.49 22.14
C ARG A 828 60.87 -7.39 23.66
N SER A 829 60.71 -6.20 24.24
CA SER A 829 60.74 -5.98 25.69
C SER A 829 59.48 -5.27 26.22
N SER A 830 59.42 -5.07 27.54
CA SER A 830 58.41 -4.23 28.21
C SER A 830 58.44 -2.75 27.77
N ASN A 831 59.52 -2.27 27.15
CA ASN A 831 59.68 -0.89 26.69
C ASN A 831 59.08 -0.65 25.30
N SER A 832 57.78 -0.96 25.15
CA SER A 832 57.04 -1.00 23.88
C SER A 832 57.34 0.16 22.91
N THR A 833 57.79 -0.17 21.70
CA THR A 833 58.00 0.78 20.61
C THR A 833 56.68 1.48 20.27
N SER A 834 56.67 2.79 20.53
CA SER A 834 55.48 3.63 20.48
C SER A 834 55.68 4.79 19.52
N LEU A 835 54.69 5.08 18.70
CA LEU A 835 54.72 6.15 17.72
C LEU A 835 53.57 7.12 18.01
N VAL A 836 53.91 8.38 18.30
CA VAL A 836 52.92 9.43 18.55
C VAL A 836 52.75 10.25 17.28
N PHE A 837 51.54 10.19 16.74
CA PHE A 837 51.10 10.97 15.59
C PHE A 837 50.31 12.20 16.05
N GLU A 838 50.67 13.35 15.51
CA GLU A 838 50.03 14.64 15.75
C GLU A 838 49.50 15.15 14.40
N SER A 839 48.20 14.91 14.16
CA SER A 839 47.56 15.29 12.90
C SER A 839 47.41 16.81 12.84
N GLU A 840 48.04 17.44 11.86
CA GLU A 840 47.66 18.77 11.40
C GLU A 840 46.62 18.61 10.27
N GLY A 841 46.03 19.72 9.81
CA GLY A 841 45.03 19.68 8.74
C GLY A 841 45.66 19.35 7.38
N GLY A 842 45.12 18.38 6.65
CA GLY A 842 45.57 18.03 5.29
C GLY A 842 46.38 16.73 5.17
N ASN A 843 46.11 15.72 6.00
CA ASN A 843 46.73 14.38 5.98
C ASN A 843 48.24 14.32 6.27
N VAL A 844 48.94 15.45 6.38
CA VAL A 844 50.33 15.55 6.82
C VAL A 844 50.36 15.82 8.34
N GLY A 845 50.80 14.83 9.13
CA GLY A 845 50.91 14.94 10.58
C GLY A 845 52.36 14.80 11.06
N ARG A 846 52.75 15.58 12.08
CA ARG A 846 54.07 15.43 12.71
C ARG A 846 54.11 14.15 13.53
N MET A 847 55.20 13.40 13.38
CA MET A 847 55.30 12.04 13.92
C MET A 847 56.57 11.90 14.77
N LYS A 848 56.42 11.38 15.99
CA LYS A 848 57.52 11.16 16.95
C LYS A 848 57.53 9.72 17.41
N LEU A 849 58.57 8.97 17.03
CA LEU A 849 58.84 7.64 17.56
C LEU A 849 59.47 7.75 18.96
N MET A 850 59.05 6.90 19.89
CA MET A 850 59.54 6.81 21.26
C MET A 850 59.54 5.34 21.72
N GLY A 851 60.68 4.82 22.18
CA GLY A 851 60.78 3.46 22.71
C GLY A 851 62.08 2.77 22.36
N GLU A 852 62.06 1.44 22.41
CA GLU A 852 63.23 0.57 22.22
C GLU A 852 63.92 0.75 20.86
N ALA A 853 63.15 0.85 19.77
CA ALA A 853 63.65 1.03 18.40
C ALA A 853 64.40 2.35 18.13
N LEU A 854 64.39 3.32 19.07
CA LEU A 854 65.20 4.53 19.00
C LEU A 854 66.42 4.51 19.95
N LYS A 855 66.53 3.49 20.80
CA LYS A 855 67.60 3.33 21.81
C LYS A 855 68.62 2.25 21.47
N TYR A 856 68.21 1.24 20.71
CA TYR A 856 69.08 0.14 20.26
C TYR A 856 69.24 0.20 18.73
N PRO A 857 70.33 0.76 18.20
CA PRO A 857 70.53 1.02 16.76
C PRO A 857 70.84 -0.23 15.92
N GLY A 858 70.34 -1.39 16.33
CA GLY A 858 70.46 -2.67 15.63
C GLY A 858 69.16 -3.50 15.70
N LEU A 859 68.02 -2.86 15.95
CA LEU A 859 66.70 -3.52 16.04
C LEU A 859 65.77 -3.21 14.85
N VAL A 860 65.88 -2.01 14.27
CA VAL A 860 65.08 -1.46 13.16
C VAL A 860 65.91 -0.34 12.53
N ASP A 861 65.99 -0.20 11.20
CA ASP A 861 66.56 1.02 10.58
C ASP A 861 65.51 2.12 10.46
N VAL A 862 65.17 2.71 11.61
CA VAL A 862 64.22 3.82 11.68
C VAL A 862 64.68 5.02 10.85
N ALA A 863 65.99 5.21 10.63
CA ALA A 863 66.52 6.32 9.86
C ALA A 863 66.28 6.10 8.36
N GLY A 864 66.74 4.98 7.82
CA GLY A 864 66.52 4.59 6.43
C GLY A 864 65.05 4.46 6.07
N LEU A 865 64.22 3.85 6.92
CA LEU A 865 62.77 3.77 6.69
C LEU A 865 62.09 5.15 6.69
N LYS A 866 62.51 6.06 7.57
CA LYS A 866 61.97 7.43 7.60
C LYS A 866 62.39 8.18 6.33
N GLU A 867 63.64 8.09 5.92
CA GLU A 867 64.13 8.75 4.71
C GLU A 867 63.43 8.19 3.45
N TYR A 868 63.36 6.87 3.31
CA TYR A 868 62.77 6.22 2.13
C TYR A 868 61.26 6.48 1.96
N TRP A 869 60.48 6.49 3.06
CA TRP A 869 59.01 6.63 2.99
C TRP A 869 58.47 8.02 3.29
N LEU A 870 59.24 8.87 3.98
CA LEU A 870 58.78 10.15 4.55
C LEU A 870 59.74 11.34 4.27
N ALA A 871 60.71 11.20 3.36
CA ALA A 871 61.53 12.34 2.94
C ALA A 871 60.69 13.46 2.33
N GLU A 872 61.05 14.70 2.69
CA GLU A 872 60.28 15.92 2.41
C GLU A 872 60.18 16.25 0.91
N GLY A 873 61.13 15.76 0.09
CA GLY A 873 61.12 15.83 -1.37
C GLY A 873 60.81 14.50 -2.09
N GLY A 874 60.41 13.44 -1.38
CA GLY A 874 60.17 12.11 -1.97
C GLY A 874 58.80 11.97 -2.62
N VAL A 875 58.73 11.33 -3.80
CA VAL A 875 57.47 11.10 -4.56
C VAL A 875 56.43 10.26 -3.80
N ARG A 876 56.83 9.56 -2.73
CA ARG A 876 56.04 8.48 -2.11
C ARG A 876 55.33 8.82 -0.80
N GLN A 877 55.59 9.98 -0.18
CA GLN A 877 55.12 10.44 1.16
C GLN A 877 53.93 9.65 1.76
N SER A 878 54.18 8.49 2.37
CA SER A 878 53.12 7.53 2.73
C SER A 878 53.34 6.95 4.12
N VAL A 879 52.58 7.49 5.08
CA VAL A 879 52.51 6.97 6.45
C VAL A 879 52.02 5.51 6.49
N PRO A 880 51.03 5.06 5.70
CA PRO A 880 50.66 3.64 5.64
C PRO A 880 51.81 2.72 5.20
N CYS A 881 52.58 3.09 4.19
CA CYS A 881 53.72 2.28 3.72
C CYS A 881 54.86 2.26 4.74
N PHE A 882 55.16 3.41 5.37
CA PHE A 882 56.12 3.49 6.48
C PHE A 882 55.70 2.57 7.65
N LEU A 883 54.44 2.61 8.07
CA LEU A 883 53.95 1.79 9.18
C LEU A 883 53.95 0.29 8.84
N ALA A 884 53.69 -0.08 7.59
CA ALA A 884 53.81 -1.46 7.12
C ALA A 884 55.27 -1.95 7.17
N ALA A 885 56.21 -1.19 6.61
CA ALA A 885 57.64 -1.52 6.64
C ALA A 885 58.18 -1.61 8.08
N LEU A 886 57.85 -0.63 8.93
CA LEU A 886 58.23 -0.61 10.35
C LEU A 886 57.68 -1.83 11.11
N ASN A 887 56.47 -2.29 10.79
CA ASN A 887 55.88 -3.46 11.44
C ASN A 887 56.51 -4.77 10.95
N LEU A 888 56.95 -4.82 9.68
CA LEU A 888 57.71 -5.95 9.14
C LEU A 888 59.08 -6.04 9.81
N GLU A 889 59.87 -4.96 9.90
CA GLU A 889 61.17 -4.99 10.60
C GLU A 889 61.01 -5.35 12.09
N LEU A 890 60.00 -4.83 12.79
CA LEU A 890 59.72 -5.21 14.17
C LEU A 890 59.33 -6.70 14.30
N TYR A 891 58.55 -7.24 13.35
CA TYR A 891 58.17 -8.65 13.31
C TYR A 891 59.36 -9.57 12.98
N GLU A 892 60.20 -9.19 12.01
CA GLU A 892 61.42 -9.91 11.64
C GLU A 892 62.43 -9.89 12.78
N SER A 893 62.69 -8.74 13.42
CA SER A 893 63.57 -8.66 14.60
C SER A 893 63.04 -9.41 15.82
N CYS A 894 61.72 -9.54 15.96
CA CYS A 894 61.10 -10.38 17.00
C CYS A 894 61.28 -11.88 16.67
N THR A 895 61.01 -12.30 15.43
CA THR A 895 61.06 -13.70 15.01
C THR A 895 62.47 -14.22 14.74
N MET A 896 63.42 -13.37 14.34
CA MET A 896 64.85 -13.69 14.26
C MET A 896 65.44 -13.99 15.64
N ALA A 897 65.01 -13.27 16.69
CA ALA A 897 65.39 -13.60 18.06
C ALA A 897 64.85 -14.98 18.49
N VAL A 898 63.63 -15.33 18.09
CA VAL A 898 63.05 -16.68 18.33
C VAL A 898 63.72 -17.77 17.48
N ARG A 899 64.28 -17.41 16.30
CA ARG A 899 65.13 -18.29 15.47
C ARG A 899 66.60 -18.35 15.92
N LYS A 900 66.97 -17.72 17.03
CA LYS A 900 68.30 -17.85 17.65
C LYS A 900 68.31 -18.64 18.99
N PRO A 901 67.72 -19.85 19.07
CA PRO A 901 67.93 -20.72 20.22
C PRO A 901 69.30 -21.43 20.15
N ILE A 902 69.81 -21.83 21.32
CA ILE A 902 70.81 -22.89 21.55
C ILE A 902 72.28 -22.59 21.17
N PHE A 903 72.62 -21.81 20.15
CA PHE A 903 74.04 -21.67 19.74
C PHE A 903 74.93 -20.76 20.62
N ASP A 904 74.41 -19.70 21.23
CA ASP A 904 75.25 -18.76 22.00
C ASP A 904 75.55 -19.24 23.46
N HIS A 905 75.01 -20.39 23.89
CA HIS A 905 75.13 -20.86 25.28
C HIS A 905 76.27 -21.86 25.55
N GLN A 906 77.03 -22.26 24.52
CA GLN A 906 78.24 -23.10 24.70
C GLN A 906 79.55 -22.29 24.74
N ALA A 907 79.51 -20.98 24.44
CA ALA A 907 80.69 -20.11 24.34
C ALA A 907 80.97 -19.27 25.61
N GLN A 908 80.43 -19.65 26.77
CA GLN A 908 80.63 -18.94 28.06
C GLN A 908 80.88 -19.88 29.23
N VAL A 909 81.46 -21.06 28.98
CA VAL A 909 81.79 -22.07 30.02
C VAL A 909 83.27 -22.47 30.01
N GLU A 910 84.07 -22.01 29.03
CA GLU A 910 85.49 -22.37 28.89
C GLU A 910 86.47 -21.20 29.18
N ASP A 911 85.98 -20.01 29.57
CA ASP A 911 86.80 -18.82 29.92
C ASP A 911 86.86 -18.54 31.45
N GLU A 912 86.64 -19.55 32.31
CA GLU A 912 86.98 -19.52 33.75
C GLU A 912 87.91 -20.69 34.15
N GLN A 913 89.12 -20.74 33.56
CA GLN A 913 90.29 -21.37 34.18
C GLN A 913 91.64 -20.85 33.67
#